data_AF-A0A932V4Z8-F1
#
_entry.id   AF-A0A932V4Z8-F1
#
_cell.length_a   1.000
_cell.length_b   1.000
_cell.length_c   1.000
_cell.angle_alpha   90.00
_cell.angle_beta   90.00
_cell.angle_gamma   90.00
#
_symmetry.space_group_name_H-M   'P 1'
#
loop_
_entity.id
_entity.type
_entity.pdbx_description
1 polymer ?
#
loop_
_entity_poly.entity_id
_entity_poly.type
_entity_poly.pdbx_seq_one_letter_code
_entity_poly.pdbx_strand_id
1 'polypeptide(L)'
;WLNGKRVTKDLVLSIGARQVENSLDLPPLSIFYTLKETNQTPDIFFKGVGRAQYEQYFGGQPLKLAIAQNGPSTIDAILHLRTSHGSMTDQFASGTISQDQYFIQVGKAVLMLRGINMLGINVDIAGLVFTPYDIYDMLSGNGHGVFERVAAQKFEQTLDLPQNYFYSLLNAKSGDDKKLAMANVASAYFGNILGTGPLPMIGGEGGMTLPGYDPAKVKAALDTLALPQNITTVNSQNDALAYLASLNGNAVSGDGAYGIIAKFRRGDVSDSELESTVEKVDELLHVDIGTTEKFLKGEISPNDFAKKVGNFSLTDTLVNSPGLIDKLAELIGLEGETRNSFVTQFPIAFNVLGRNKITNIADWKPEDRQALFTSLNQVFGLKFDQKLGVRSGTFATLAANPDQTRKTLLTEGVFKFENQIGLNDGVHEGPLSRVFNISFEADATKRPQVIRDAVENEFTLAARSEIFQRTQDTRGQGGILMPDIDIKSLIHGDMRFLGFVAAADMAGSLNKDKDGNLIPKDRQITYEVIANSLHAPADDESRLAAFQEDAYEKALKFAEGSNVYPDDAQKQQFARDQAAAETEDERGRVRSQHKQDLQFRLIDNQIYKIDINIPAGFARAMLAGTTQERTTSLLNYAENLINNRDILGIHLAQGSLDAVKNYIRDSSPQNYDKLVKTGALGSLDEFVIQKKLFGDLWKPGTAQALFQYGRTGSLGNLNTPGTIVGIYGQWAVSQVFQFLDAKMGWQVGNAAQIYFATQNFLHAKAVFEAAQAADALGESTQLTNASEQMDAAQAALIAIVVNIVFSKQISQVEQSIGLVPGTGALLISMGIAALMGAALNPITLGLFVLLNIFGFSSVKIFVLCTGDGYYPQIEPVNPNLTIGLPEFNGMSVAEYRLGLKIAARERVRYLISDMMEMGYYFKDQNFVGTRQDTPDFYSKPIQILTARQEDLTAFFGTQRYTEVFNSDPPSQDNRQGIIISPKVADHVHIGF
;
A
#
# COMPACT_ATOMS: atom_id res chain seq x y z
N TRP A 1 20.29 11.75 -11.42
CA TRP A 1 18.84 11.65 -11.13
C TRP A 1 18.26 13.01 -10.72
N LEU A 2 18.97 13.82 -9.92
CA LEU A 2 18.64 15.22 -9.58
C LEU A 2 19.02 16.28 -10.66
N ASN A 3 18.90 16.00 -11.96
CA ASN A 3 19.27 16.98 -13.01
C ASN A 3 18.36 17.00 -14.26
N GLY A 4 17.05 16.81 -14.07
CA GLY A 4 16.06 17.43 -14.95
C GLY A 4 15.94 16.95 -16.40
N LYS A 5 16.43 15.76 -16.76
CA LYS A 5 16.14 15.12 -18.06
C LYS A 5 16.02 13.61 -17.92
N ARG A 6 14.84 13.12 -17.53
CA ARG A 6 14.23 11.83 -17.95
C ARG A 6 12.86 11.66 -17.28
N VAL A 7 11.89 11.21 -18.05
CA VAL A 7 10.44 11.19 -17.77
C VAL A 7 10.13 10.13 -16.71
N THR A 8 9.13 10.34 -15.85
CA THR A 8 8.60 9.39 -14.84
C THR A 8 8.43 7.96 -15.38
N LYS A 9 8.17 7.82 -16.69
CA LYS A 9 8.14 6.55 -17.43
C LYS A 9 9.44 5.73 -17.32
N ASP A 10 10.61 6.37 -17.43
CA ASP A 10 11.90 5.68 -17.37
C ASP A 10 12.22 5.17 -15.97
N LEU A 11 11.71 5.84 -14.93
CA LEU A 11 11.83 5.39 -13.54
C LEU A 11 11.04 4.10 -13.31
N VAL A 12 9.73 4.14 -13.62
CA VAL A 12 8.83 3.01 -13.42
C VAL A 12 9.32 1.81 -14.23
N LEU A 13 9.75 2.05 -15.47
CA LEU A 13 10.39 1.03 -16.30
C LEU A 13 11.69 0.50 -15.67
N SER A 14 12.55 1.35 -15.11
CA SER A 14 13.81 0.90 -14.48
C SER A 14 13.60 0.07 -13.20
N ILE A 15 12.59 0.42 -12.37
CA ILE A 15 12.27 -0.33 -11.15
C ILE A 15 11.66 -1.68 -11.50
N GLY A 16 10.69 -1.71 -12.43
CA GLY A 16 10.08 -2.94 -12.93
C GLY A 16 11.09 -3.85 -13.63
N ALA A 17 11.92 -3.27 -14.51
CA ALA A 17 13.01 -3.96 -15.19
C ALA A 17 13.96 -4.63 -14.20
N ARG A 18 14.39 -3.91 -13.16
CA ARG A 18 15.34 -4.43 -12.16
C ARG A 18 14.75 -5.57 -11.32
N GLN A 19 13.45 -5.52 -11.01
CA GLN A 19 12.79 -6.65 -10.33
C GLN A 19 12.74 -7.89 -11.21
N VAL A 20 12.41 -7.74 -12.50
CA VAL A 20 12.42 -8.85 -13.46
C VAL A 20 13.83 -9.40 -13.66
N GLU A 21 14.82 -8.52 -13.82
CA GLU A 21 16.23 -8.87 -13.96
C GLU A 21 16.71 -9.67 -12.75
N ASN A 22 16.47 -9.21 -11.52
CA ASN A 22 16.85 -9.94 -10.32
C ASN A 22 16.15 -11.31 -10.19
N SER A 23 14.87 -11.38 -10.59
CA SER A 23 14.07 -12.63 -10.49
C SER A 23 14.51 -13.69 -11.50
N LEU A 24 15.03 -13.26 -12.64
CA LEU A 24 15.51 -14.11 -13.73
C LEU A 24 17.04 -14.24 -13.75
N ASP A 25 17.73 -13.68 -12.74
CA ASP A 25 19.18 -13.58 -12.67
C ASP A 25 19.80 -13.00 -13.97
N LEU A 26 19.16 -11.99 -14.56
CA LEU A 26 19.68 -11.33 -15.76
C LEU A 26 20.78 -10.32 -15.43
N PRO A 27 21.72 -10.06 -16.36
CA PRO A 27 22.64 -8.94 -16.24
C PRO A 27 21.87 -7.62 -16.01
N PRO A 28 22.32 -6.75 -15.08
CA PRO A 28 21.63 -5.49 -14.82
C PRO A 28 21.46 -4.66 -16.10
N LEU A 29 20.29 -4.04 -16.28
CA LEU A 29 19.88 -3.24 -17.45
C LEU A 29 19.44 -4.04 -18.69
N SER A 30 19.41 -5.37 -18.65
CA SER A 30 18.93 -6.20 -19.76
C SER A 30 17.55 -5.79 -20.27
N ILE A 31 16.57 -5.71 -19.36
CA ILE A 31 15.18 -5.38 -19.69
C ILE A 31 15.07 -3.89 -20.05
N PHE A 32 15.85 -3.04 -19.39
CA PHE A 32 15.92 -1.62 -19.77
C PHE A 32 16.37 -1.43 -21.22
N TYR A 33 17.40 -2.16 -21.67
CA TYR A 33 17.85 -2.10 -23.06
C TYR A 33 16.82 -2.65 -24.05
N THR A 34 16.17 -3.77 -23.72
CA THR A 34 15.07 -4.34 -24.52
C THR A 34 13.94 -3.33 -24.72
N LEU A 35 13.53 -2.62 -23.67
CA LEU A 35 12.40 -1.69 -23.72
C LEU A 35 12.71 -0.35 -24.39
N LYS A 36 14.00 -0.01 -24.55
CA LYS A 36 14.43 1.23 -25.19
C LYS A 36 14.43 1.16 -26.72
N GLU A 37 14.46 -0.05 -27.28
CA GLU A 37 14.48 -0.28 -28.72
C GLU A 37 13.08 -0.06 -29.34
N THR A 38 13.01 0.71 -30.42
CA THR A 38 11.73 1.08 -31.06
C THR A 38 11.18 0.00 -31.99
N ASN A 39 12.03 -0.87 -32.55
CA ASN A 39 11.65 -1.88 -33.55
C ASN A 39 11.58 -3.29 -32.95
N GLN A 40 10.51 -3.60 -32.20
CA GLN A 40 10.32 -4.87 -31.49
C GLN A 40 10.44 -6.12 -32.40
N THR A 41 11.62 -6.72 -32.47
CA THR A 41 11.88 -8.05 -33.06
C THR A 41 12.15 -9.06 -31.95
N PRO A 42 11.95 -10.37 -32.18
CA PRO A 42 12.29 -11.41 -31.20
C PRO A 42 13.74 -11.33 -30.69
N ASP A 43 14.64 -10.79 -31.51
CA ASP A 43 16.07 -10.64 -31.19
C ASP A 43 16.38 -9.48 -30.24
N ILE A 44 15.46 -8.53 -29.99
CA ILE A 44 15.73 -7.38 -29.12
C ILE A 44 15.95 -7.76 -27.66
N PHE A 45 15.26 -8.81 -27.19
CA PHE A 45 15.51 -9.30 -25.84
C PHE A 45 16.95 -9.81 -25.71
N PHE A 46 17.39 -10.65 -26.66
CA PHE A 46 18.76 -11.15 -26.70
C PHE A 46 19.77 -10.00 -26.86
N LYS A 47 19.51 -9.04 -27.76
CA LYS A 47 20.34 -7.84 -27.91
C LYS A 47 20.49 -7.07 -26.59
N GLY A 48 19.39 -6.88 -25.86
CA GLY A 48 19.36 -6.17 -24.58
C GLY A 48 20.18 -6.89 -23.51
N VAL A 49 19.99 -8.21 -23.37
CA VAL A 49 20.78 -9.04 -22.44
C VAL A 49 22.26 -9.06 -22.81
N GLY A 50 22.59 -9.22 -24.09
CA GLY A 50 23.98 -9.28 -24.52
C GLY A 50 24.72 -7.96 -24.38
N ARG A 51 24.03 -6.83 -24.61
CA ARG A 51 24.58 -5.51 -24.31
C ARG A 51 24.82 -5.33 -22.81
N ALA A 52 23.84 -5.69 -21.97
CA ALA A 52 23.97 -5.58 -20.52
C ALA A 52 25.14 -6.42 -19.98
N GLN A 53 25.28 -7.68 -20.45
CA GLN A 53 26.42 -8.52 -20.10
C GLN A 53 27.74 -7.88 -20.53
N TYR A 54 27.84 -7.42 -21.78
CA TYR A 54 29.06 -6.76 -22.25
C TYR A 54 29.41 -5.55 -21.37
N GLU A 55 28.44 -4.68 -21.05
CA GLU A 55 28.67 -3.52 -20.20
C GLU A 55 29.03 -3.89 -18.76
N GLN A 56 28.54 -5.02 -18.24
CA GLN A 56 28.92 -5.52 -16.91
C GLN A 56 30.41 -5.84 -16.82
N TYR A 57 31.01 -6.43 -17.86
CA TYR A 57 32.44 -6.78 -17.86
C TYR A 57 33.35 -5.64 -18.33
N PHE A 58 32.87 -4.78 -19.23
CA PHE A 58 33.70 -3.77 -19.90
C PHE A 58 33.29 -2.32 -19.59
N GLY A 59 32.41 -2.09 -18.61
CA GLY A 59 32.08 -0.77 -18.09
C GLY A 59 31.51 0.22 -19.11
N GLY A 60 30.85 -0.26 -20.17
CA GLY A 60 30.32 0.58 -21.24
C GLY A 60 31.34 1.08 -22.26
N GLN A 61 32.58 0.58 -22.24
CA GLN A 61 33.57 0.91 -23.26
C GLN A 61 33.08 0.52 -24.67
N PRO A 62 33.40 1.27 -25.73
CA PRO A 62 33.06 0.88 -27.10
C PRO A 62 33.65 -0.50 -27.45
N LEU A 63 32.85 -1.38 -28.06
CA LEU A 63 33.24 -2.76 -28.37
C LEU A 63 34.58 -2.86 -29.13
N LYS A 64 34.80 -2.00 -30.13
CA LYS A 64 36.08 -1.96 -30.87
C LYS A 64 37.29 -1.64 -29.98
N LEU A 65 37.12 -0.79 -28.96
CA LEU A 65 38.19 -0.45 -28.03
C LEU A 65 38.50 -1.62 -27.08
N ALA A 66 37.45 -2.28 -26.56
CA ALA A 66 37.64 -3.47 -25.72
C ALA A 66 38.39 -4.56 -26.50
N ILE A 67 38.04 -4.78 -27.78
CA ILE A 67 38.71 -5.75 -28.67
C ILE A 67 40.18 -5.40 -28.86
N ALA A 68 40.50 -4.14 -29.14
CA ALA A 68 41.88 -3.69 -29.30
C ALA A 68 42.73 -3.89 -28.03
N GLN A 69 42.11 -3.79 -26.85
CA GLN A 69 42.81 -3.91 -25.56
C GLN A 69 42.98 -5.35 -25.08
N ASN A 70 41.97 -6.20 -25.29
CA ASN A 70 41.92 -7.53 -24.68
C ASN A 70 42.17 -8.66 -25.69
N GLY A 71 42.03 -8.40 -26.98
CA GLY A 71 42.10 -9.41 -28.03
C GLY A 71 40.76 -10.16 -28.21
N PRO A 72 40.41 -10.56 -29.45
CA PRO A 72 39.14 -11.24 -29.76
C PRO A 72 38.89 -12.54 -28.96
N SER A 73 39.91 -13.40 -28.84
CA SER A 73 39.80 -14.67 -28.12
C SER A 73 39.53 -14.50 -26.62
N THR A 74 40.12 -13.48 -26.01
CA THR A 74 39.91 -13.15 -24.59
C THR A 74 38.48 -12.67 -24.35
N ILE A 75 37.94 -11.83 -25.24
CA ILE A 75 36.57 -11.35 -25.14
C ILE A 75 35.59 -12.50 -25.32
N ASP A 76 35.82 -13.36 -26.31
CA ASP A 76 35.00 -14.56 -26.51
C ASP A 76 35.04 -15.48 -25.28
N ALA A 77 36.20 -15.63 -24.63
CA ALA A 77 36.30 -16.41 -23.39
C ALA A 77 35.53 -15.78 -22.23
N ILE A 78 35.61 -14.44 -22.06
CA ILE A 78 34.92 -13.69 -20.99
C ILE A 78 33.40 -13.70 -21.19
N LEU A 79 32.94 -13.57 -22.44
CA LEU A 79 31.52 -13.56 -22.81
C LEU A 79 30.98 -14.96 -23.15
N HIS A 80 31.83 -15.98 -23.03
CA HIS A 80 31.53 -17.38 -23.32
C HIS A 80 30.97 -17.63 -24.74
N LEU A 81 31.48 -16.89 -25.72
CA LEU A 81 31.16 -17.07 -27.13
C LEU A 81 32.05 -18.17 -27.72
N ARG A 82 31.61 -19.44 -27.66
CA ARG A 82 32.24 -20.53 -28.41
C ARG A 82 31.42 -20.82 -29.65
N THR A 83 32.05 -20.79 -30.82
CA THR A 83 31.43 -21.31 -32.05
C THR A 83 32.37 -22.27 -32.75
N SER A 84 31.79 -23.25 -33.45
CA SER A 84 32.49 -24.18 -34.33
C SER A 84 33.11 -23.50 -35.57
N HIS A 85 32.81 -22.21 -35.80
CA HIS A 85 33.13 -21.47 -37.03
C HIS A 85 34.11 -20.29 -36.83
N GLY A 86 34.87 -20.28 -35.73
CA GLY A 86 35.84 -19.22 -35.40
C GLY A 86 35.32 -18.24 -34.34
N SER A 87 36.15 -17.28 -33.92
CA SER A 87 35.78 -16.36 -32.84
C SER A 87 34.71 -15.36 -33.30
N MET A 88 33.62 -15.23 -32.55
CA MET A 88 32.52 -14.30 -32.87
C MET A 88 33.02 -12.86 -32.78
N THR A 89 33.94 -12.60 -31.86
CA THR A 89 34.60 -11.31 -31.76
C THR A 89 35.47 -11.02 -33.00
N ASP A 90 36.12 -12.02 -33.60
CA ASP A 90 36.86 -11.86 -34.87
C ASP A 90 35.91 -11.56 -36.05
N GLN A 91 34.75 -12.20 -36.09
CA GLN A 91 33.71 -11.91 -37.09
C GLN A 91 33.19 -10.47 -36.96
N PHE A 92 33.03 -9.96 -35.73
CA PHE A 92 32.69 -8.56 -35.53
C PHE A 92 33.85 -7.63 -35.89
N ALA A 93 35.08 -7.95 -35.48
CA ALA A 93 36.26 -7.13 -35.74
C ALA A 93 36.57 -6.99 -37.24
N SER A 94 36.34 -8.06 -38.00
CA SER A 94 36.46 -8.09 -39.47
C SER A 94 35.25 -7.46 -40.20
N GLY A 95 34.19 -7.13 -39.48
CA GLY A 95 32.95 -6.57 -40.05
C GLY A 95 32.04 -7.59 -40.72
N THR A 96 32.29 -8.90 -40.54
CA THR A 96 31.40 -9.97 -41.02
C THR A 96 30.03 -9.94 -40.35
N ILE A 97 29.96 -9.53 -39.07
CA ILE A 97 28.70 -9.34 -38.34
C ILE A 97 28.60 -7.91 -37.78
N SER A 98 27.38 -7.40 -37.71
CA SER A 98 27.10 -6.08 -37.10
C SER A 98 27.21 -6.12 -35.58
N GLN A 99 27.30 -4.94 -34.96
CA GLN A 99 27.32 -4.83 -33.49
C GLN A 99 26.05 -5.40 -32.84
N ASP A 100 24.91 -5.19 -33.49
CA ASP A 100 23.62 -5.71 -33.02
C ASP A 100 23.60 -7.24 -33.07
N GLN A 101 24.07 -7.82 -34.17
CA GLN A 101 24.21 -9.27 -34.31
C GLN A 101 25.17 -9.84 -33.27
N TYR A 102 26.29 -9.16 -33.00
CA TYR A 102 27.22 -9.55 -31.95
C TYR A 102 26.54 -9.57 -30.57
N PHE A 103 25.82 -8.52 -30.18
CA PHE A 103 25.10 -8.50 -28.90
C PHE A 103 23.97 -9.52 -28.83
N ILE A 104 23.28 -9.82 -29.93
CA ILE A 104 22.30 -10.91 -29.97
C ILE A 104 22.97 -12.24 -29.62
N GLN A 105 24.15 -12.51 -30.17
CA GLN A 105 24.90 -13.75 -29.88
C GLN A 105 25.39 -13.81 -28.43
N VAL A 106 25.88 -12.69 -27.88
CA VAL A 106 26.23 -12.58 -26.45
C VAL A 106 25.00 -12.86 -25.57
N GLY A 107 23.84 -12.27 -25.89
CA GLY A 107 22.62 -12.45 -25.10
C GLY A 107 22.12 -13.89 -25.12
N LYS A 108 22.20 -14.56 -26.28
CA LYS A 108 21.89 -15.99 -26.40
C LYS A 108 22.81 -16.83 -25.53
N ALA A 109 24.13 -16.61 -25.58
CA ALA A 109 25.10 -17.34 -24.76
C ALA A 109 24.85 -17.15 -23.26
N VAL A 110 24.56 -15.92 -22.81
CA VAL A 110 24.35 -15.57 -21.39
C VAL A 110 23.09 -16.21 -20.80
N LEU A 111 21.95 -16.04 -21.46
CA LEU A 111 20.68 -16.62 -20.98
C LEU A 111 20.78 -18.14 -20.87
N MET A 112 21.51 -18.72 -21.81
CA MET A 112 21.68 -20.16 -21.89
C MET A 112 22.61 -20.70 -20.82
N LEU A 113 23.76 -20.07 -20.59
CA LEU A 113 24.65 -20.43 -19.48
C LEU A 113 23.97 -20.30 -18.13
N ARG A 114 23.18 -19.24 -17.93
CA ARG A 114 22.42 -19.06 -16.69
C ARG A 114 21.31 -20.11 -16.56
N GLY A 115 20.55 -20.35 -17.62
CA GLY A 115 19.53 -21.41 -17.64
C GLY A 115 20.10 -22.81 -17.38
N ILE A 116 21.31 -23.10 -17.88
CA ILE A 116 21.98 -24.39 -17.69
C ILE A 116 22.68 -24.47 -16.32
N ASN A 117 23.29 -23.40 -15.83
CA ASN A 117 23.86 -23.35 -14.47
C ASN A 117 22.78 -23.49 -13.39
N MET A 118 21.55 -23.05 -13.67
CA MET A 118 20.39 -23.32 -12.83
C MET A 118 20.01 -24.81 -12.77
N LEU A 119 20.41 -25.63 -13.76
CA LEU A 119 20.16 -27.07 -13.77
C LEU A 119 21.26 -27.87 -13.04
N GLY A 120 22.46 -27.31 -12.87
CA GLY A 120 23.50 -27.78 -11.93
C GLY A 120 24.06 -29.21 -12.12
N ILE A 121 23.74 -29.93 -13.19
CA ILE A 121 23.98 -31.38 -13.28
C ILE A 121 24.65 -31.77 -14.61
N ASN A 122 25.73 -32.56 -14.55
CA ASN A 122 26.17 -33.40 -15.66
C ASN A 122 25.22 -34.60 -15.72
N VAL A 123 24.51 -34.79 -16.83
CA VAL A 123 23.49 -35.85 -16.93
C VAL A 123 24.12 -37.09 -17.56
N ASP A 124 24.24 -38.17 -16.80
CA ASP A 124 24.68 -39.48 -17.31
C ASP A 124 23.44 -40.31 -17.75
N ILE A 125 23.24 -40.47 -19.05
CA ILE A 125 22.15 -41.28 -19.60
C ILE A 125 22.73 -42.57 -20.17
N ALA A 126 22.55 -43.68 -19.46
CA ALA A 126 23.01 -45.01 -19.89
C ALA A 126 24.52 -45.09 -20.20
N GLY A 127 25.35 -44.39 -19.40
CA GLY A 127 26.79 -44.29 -19.54
C GLY A 127 27.25 -43.06 -20.33
N LEU A 128 26.34 -42.30 -20.95
CA LEU A 128 26.66 -41.14 -21.78
C LEU A 128 26.56 -39.86 -20.96
N VAL A 129 27.70 -39.23 -20.68
CA VAL A 129 27.75 -37.99 -19.90
C VAL A 129 27.49 -36.80 -20.82
N PHE A 130 26.32 -36.18 -20.64
CA PHE A 130 25.97 -34.89 -21.19
C PHE A 130 26.41 -33.78 -20.24
N THR A 131 27.34 -32.97 -20.69
CA THR A 131 27.72 -31.76 -19.96
C THR A 131 26.70 -30.65 -20.20
N PRO A 132 26.66 -29.62 -19.35
CA PRO A 132 26.04 -28.33 -19.64
C PRO A 132 26.25 -27.83 -21.07
N TYR A 133 27.45 -28.02 -21.63
CA TYR A 133 27.80 -27.58 -22.98
C TYR A 133 27.19 -28.44 -24.09
N ASP A 134 26.90 -29.70 -23.82
CA ASP A 134 26.22 -30.58 -24.77
C ASP A 134 24.74 -30.24 -24.90
N ILE A 135 24.10 -29.89 -23.78
CA ILE A 135 22.74 -29.37 -23.78
C ILE A 135 22.72 -28.02 -24.52
N TYR A 136 23.77 -27.20 -24.36
CA TYR A 136 23.97 -25.97 -25.14
C TYR A 136 24.05 -26.23 -26.64
N ASP A 137 24.94 -27.12 -27.06
CA ASP A 137 25.14 -27.40 -28.47
C ASP A 137 23.86 -28.01 -29.10
N MET A 138 23.14 -28.88 -28.38
CA MET A 138 21.84 -29.41 -28.84
C MET A 138 20.78 -28.33 -29.06
N LEU A 139 20.59 -27.44 -28.09
CA LEU A 139 19.56 -26.40 -28.16
C LEU A 139 19.93 -25.24 -29.10
N SER A 140 21.23 -25.00 -29.32
CA SER A 140 21.73 -23.95 -30.23
C SER A 140 21.79 -24.38 -31.70
N GLY A 141 21.36 -25.61 -32.00
CA GLY A 141 21.37 -26.15 -33.37
C GLY A 141 22.69 -26.82 -33.78
N ASN A 142 23.69 -26.83 -32.88
CA ASN A 142 24.89 -27.67 -32.99
C ASN A 142 24.67 -29.07 -32.39
N GLY A 143 23.42 -29.55 -32.32
CA GLY A 143 23.13 -30.89 -31.81
C GLY A 143 23.89 -31.96 -32.57
N HIS A 144 24.28 -31.66 -33.81
CA HIS A 144 25.15 -32.49 -34.61
C HIS A 144 26.48 -32.87 -33.94
N GLY A 145 27.26 -31.90 -33.41
CA GLY A 145 28.53 -32.21 -32.74
C GLY A 145 28.32 -33.01 -31.45
N VAL A 146 27.18 -32.79 -30.79
CA VAL A 146 26.78 -33.56 -29.60
C VAL A 146 26.40 -34.98 -29.96
N PHE A 147 25.64 -35.18 -31.04
CA PHE A 147 25.28 -36.51 -31.53
C PHE A 147 26.51 -37.28 -32.00
N GLU A 148 27.49 -36.63 -32.64
CA GLU A 148 28.76 -37.28 -32.99
C GLU A 148 29.56 -37.68 -31.76
N ARG A 149 29.64 -36.82 -30.75
CA ARG A 149 30.31 -37.14 -29.47
C ARG A 149 29.62 -38.28 -28.74
N VAL A 150 28.29 -38.26 -28.66
CA VAL A 150 27.47 -39.28 -27.99
C VAL A 150 27.53 -40.60 -28.75
N ALA A 151 27.42 -40.58 -30.08
CA ALA A 151 27.57 -41.77 -30.92
C ALA A 151 28.97 -42.36 -30.78
N ALA A 152 30.01 -41.52 -30.77
CA ALA A 152 31.38 -41.96 -30.53
C ALA A 152 31.56 -42.60 -29.16
N GLN A 153 31.05 -41.97 -28.08
CA GLN A 153 31.10 -42.53 -26.74
C GLN A 153 30.34 -43.87 -26.64
N LYS A 154 29.19 -43.99 -27.31
CA LYS A 154 28.42 -45.24 -27.33
C LYS A 154 29.17 -46.34 -28.08
N PHE A 155 29.79 -46.01 -29.20
CA PHE A 155 30.66 -46.93 -29.94
C PHE A 155 31.87 -47.35 -29.10
N GLU A 156 32.50 -46.41 -28.42
CA GLU A 156 33.63 -46.66 -27.53
C GLU A 156 33.22 -47.59 -26.38
N GLN A 157 32.08 -47.36 -25.73
CA GLN A 157 31.56 -48.25 -24.68
C GLN A 157 31.22 -49.64 -25.19
N THR A 158 30.60 -49.73 -26.37
CA THR A 158 30.17 -51.00 -26.96
C THR A 158 31.37 -51.85 -27.38
N LEU A 159 32.47 -51.21 -27.76
CA LEU A 159 33.70 -51.85 -28.21
C LEU A 159 34.79 -51.89 -27.12
N ASP A 160 34.48 -51.47 -25.89
CA ASP A 160 35.44 -51.33 -24.77
C ASP A 160 36.70 -50.54 -25.16
N LEU A 161 36.53 -49.42 -25.88
CA LEU A 161 37.60 -48.51 -26.27
C LEU A 161 37.77 -47.40 -25.22
N PRO A 162 39.00 -46.85 -25.05
CA PRO A 162 39.21 -45.65 -24.26
C PRO A 162 38.42 -44.46 -24.82
N GLN A 163 37.95 -43.60 -23.92
CA GLN A 163 37.17 -42.42 -24.29
C GLN A 163 37.93 -41.51 -25.27
N ASN A 164 37.19 -40.96 -26.24
CA ASN A 164 37.62 -40.03 -27.30
C ASN A 164 38.42 -40.62 -28.47
N TYR A 165 38.69 -41.93 -28.50
CA TYR A 165 39.42 -42.55 -29.60
C TYR A 165 38.61 -42.59 -30.90
N PHE A 166 37.35 -42.99 -30.82
CA PHE A 166 36.42 -42.99 -31.95
C PHE A 166 35.98 -41.55 -32.26
N TYR A 167 35.83 -40.70 -31.25
CA TYR A 167 35.54 -39.28 -31.47
C TYR A 167 36.66 -38.57 -32.27
N SER A 168 37.92 -38.90 -32.00
CA SER A 168 39.07 -38.39 -32.76
C SER A 168 39.06 -38.88 -34.22
N LEU A 169 38.55 -40.09 -34.46
CA LEU A 169 38.40 -40.64 -35.81
C LEU A 169 37.31 -39.89 -36.60
N LEU A 170 36.17 -39.59 -35.97
CA LEU A 170 35.08 -38.81 -36.60
C LEU A 170 35.52 -37.38 -36.92
N ASN A 171 36.33 -36.77 -36.05
CA ASN A 171 36.77 -35.37 -36.18
C ASN A 171 38.10 -35.16 -36.94
N ALA A 172 38.70 -36.24 -37.46
CA ALA A 172 39.97 -36.15 -38.18
C ALA A 172 39.82 -35.37 -39.50
N LYS A 173 40.55 -34.25 -39.60
CA LYS A 173 40.40 -33.26 -40.68
C LYS A 173 41.16 -33.63 -41.96
N SER A 174 42.22 -34.44 -41.85
CA SER A 174 43.03 -34.90 -42.99
C SER A 174 43.04 -36.42 -43.13
N GLY A 175 43.45 -36.91 -44.31
CA GLY A 175 43.59 -38.36 -44.55
C GLY A 175 44.63 -39.01 -43.64
N ASP A 176 45.65 -38.28 -43.22
CA ASP A 176 46.69 -38.79 -42.31
C ASP A 176 46.24 -38.74 -40.84
N ASP A 177 45.48 -37.72 -40.44
CA ASP A 177 44.79 -37.71 -39.13
C ASP A 177 43.83 -38.89 -39.00
N LYS A 178 43.12 -39.24 -40.09
CA LYS A 178 42.21 -40.39 -40.12
C LYS A 178 42.96 -41.71 -39.96
N LYS A 179 44.09 -41.88 -40.66
CA LYS A 179 44.94 -43.08 -40.52
C LYS A 179 45.47 -43.20 -39.10
N LEU A 180 45.94 -42.11 -38.49
CA LEU A 180 46.46 -42.09 -37.13
C LEU A 180 45.36 -42.37 -36.09
N ALA A 181 44.19 -41.74 -36.22
CA ALA A 181 43.06 -41.98 -35.34
C ALA A 181 42.54 -43.42 -35.46
N MET A 182 42.46 -43.97 -36.68
CA MET A 182 42.03 -45.35 -36.91
C MET A 182 43.07 -46.36 -36.39
N ALA A 183 44.35 -46.05 -36.54
CA ALA A 183 45.46 -46.81 -35.98
C ALA A 183 45.39 -46.83 -34.44
N ASN A 184 45.12 -45.69 -33.81
CA ASN A 184 44.94 -45.59 -32.36
C ASN A 184 43.69 -46.37 -31.88
N VAL A 185 42.56 -46.28 -32.58
CA VAL A 185 41.35 -47.08 -32.27
C VAL A 185 41.62 -48.58 -32.36
N ALA A 186 42.26 -49.02 -33.45
CA ALA A 186 42.60 -50.44 -33.64
C ALA A 186 43.58 -50.92 -32.58
N SER A 187 44.61 -50.13 -32.27
CA SER A 187 45.63 -50.45 -31.29
C SER A 187 45.07 -50.52 -29.86
N ALA A 188 44.14 -49.62 -29.52
CA ALA A 188 43.43 -49.66 -28.25
C ALA A 188 42.56 -50.92 -28.11
N TYR A 189 41.82 -51.26 -29.17
CA TYR A 189 41.01 -52.47 -29.20
C TYR A 189 41.84 -53.75 -29.05
N PHE A 190 42.91 -53.88 -29.85
CA PHE A 190 43.83 -55.02 -29.77
C PHE A 190 44.52 -55.09 -28.42
N GLY A 191 44.94 -53.96 -27.88
CA GLY A 191 45.57 -53.90 -26.56
C GLY A 191 44.64 -54.36 -25.43
N ASN A 192 43.34 -54.07 -25.52
CA ASN A 192 42.35 -54.53 -24.56
C ASN A 192 42.06 -56.03 -24.69
N ILE A 193 41.98 -56.59 -25.91
CA ILE A 193 41.87 -58.05 -26.13
C ILE A 193 43.08 -58.79 -25.57
N LEU A 194 44.27 -58.24 -25.74
CA LEU A 194 45.52 -58.85 -25.27
C LEU A 194 45.78 -58.59 -23.77
N GLY A 195 44.90 -57.86 -23.08
CA GLY A 195 45.07 -57.48 -21.68
C GLY A 195 46.25 -56.54 -21.43
N THR A 196 46.83 -55.95 -22.47
CA THR A 196 47.98 -55.04 -22.38
C THR A 196 47.57 -53.59 -22.16
N GLY A 197 46.28 -53.29 -22.27
CA GLY A 197 45.77 -51.92 -22.38
C GLY A 197 46.15 -51.28 -23.72
N PRO A 198 45.71 -50.03 -23.98
CA PRO A 198 45.90 -49.37 -25.26
C PRO A 198 47.38 -49.17 -25.58
N LEU A 199 47.80 -49.58 -26.77
CA LEU A 199 49.16 -49.34 -27.25
C LEU A 199 49.17 -48.04 -28.06
N PRO A 200 49.64 -46.90 -27.53
CA PRO A 200 49.60 -45.64 -28.28
C PRO A 200 50.50 -45.74 -29.51
N MET A 201 49.97 -45.40 -30.68
CA MET A 201 50.77 -45.28 -31.90
C MET A 201 51.14 -43.83 -32.14
N ILE A 202 52.44 -43.55 -32.28
CA ILE A 202 52.92 -42.22 -32.67
C ILE A 202 53.25 -42.24 -34.16
N GLY A 203 52.56 -41.39 -34.92
CA GLY A 203 52.86 -41.15 -36.32
C GLY A 203 53.96 -40.10 -36.47
N GLY A 204 55.04 -40.47 -37.17
CA GLY A 204 56.02 -39.53 -37.72
C GLY A 204 56.23 -39.81 -39.21
N GLU A 205 56.90 -38.89 -39.92
CA GLU A 205 57.15 -38.97 -41.38
C GLU A 205 57.90 -40.25 -41.83
N GLY A 206 58.40 -41.08 -40.90
CA GLY A 206 59.07 -42.36 -41.14
C GLY A 206 58.24 -43.63 -40.85
N GLY A 207 56.93 -43.54 -40.56
CA GLY A 207 56.07 -44.68 -40.22
C GLY A 207 55.60 -44.71 -38.76
N MET A 208 54.70 -45.64 -38.44
CA MET A 208 54.14 -45.78 -37.08
C MET A 208 55.14 -46.45 -36.14
N THR A 209 55.37 -45.85 -34.97
CA THR A 209 56.21 -46.42 -33.90
C THR A 209 55.37 -46.71 -32.66
N LEU A 210 55.73 -47.77 -31.91
CA LEU A 210 55.13 -48.16 -30.62
C LEU A 210 56.09 -47.77 -29.48
N PRO A 211 55.90 -46.61 -28.83
CA PRO A 211 56.73 -46.21 -27.69
C PRO A 211 56.37 -47.07 -26.47
N GLY A 212 57.37 -47.65 -25.81
CA GLY A 212 57.16 -48.52 -24.63
C GLY A 212 56.90 -49.99 -24.95
N TYR A 213 57.21 -50.44 -26.17
CA TYR A 213 57.19 -51.85 -26.57
C TYR A 213 58.09 -52.69 -25.65
N ASP A 214 57.50 -53.50 -24.77
CA ASP A 214 58.17 -54.52 -23.98
C ASP A 214 57.92 -55.89 -24.62
N PRO A 215 58.91 -56.46 -25.34
CA PRO A 215 58.78 -57.74 -26.02
C PRO A 215 58.34 -58.87 -25.07
N ALA A 216 58.69 -58.79 -23.78
CA ALA A 216 58.37 -59.82 -22.80
C ALA A 216 56.87 -59.82 -22.44
N LYS A 217 56.23 -58.65 -22.37
CA LYS A 217 54.78 -58.55 -22.08
C LYS A 217 53.93 -59.00 -23.25
N VAL A 218 54.32 -58.64 -24.48
CA VAL A 218 53.63 -59.08 -25.70
C VAL A 218 53.78 -60.59 -25.89
N LYS A 219 54.99 -61.12 -25.65
CA LYS A 219 55.23 -62.57 -25.67
C LYS A 219 54.43 -63.30 -24.58
N ALA A 220 54.35 -62.76 -23.36
CA ALA A 220 53.52 -63.34 -22.30
C ALA A 220 52.04 -63.38 -22.67
N ALA A 221 51.50 -62.31 -23.27
CA ALA A 221 50.11 -62.28 -23.74
C ALA A 221 49.84 -63.28 -24.87
N LEU A 222 50.76 -63.41 -25.83
CA LEU A 222 50.70 -64.41 -26.92
C LEU A 222 50.81 -65.85 -26.38
N ASP A 223 51.68 -66.09 -25.40
CA ASP A 223 51.85 -67.40 -24.74
C ASP A 223 50.58 -67.81 -23.95
N THR A 224 49.74 -66.84 -23.53
CA THR A 224 48.47 -67.10 -22.82
C THR A 224 47.33 -67.48 -23.78
N LEU A 225 47.43 -67.18 -25.07
CA LEU A 225 46.39 -67.41 -26.09
C LEU A 225 46.43 -68.80 -26.76
N ALA A 226 47.32 -69.70 -26.32
CA ALA A 226 47.41 -71.10 -26.77
C ALA A 226 47.44 -71.28 -28.32
N LEU A 227 48.16 -70.43 -29.03
CA LEU A 227 48.32 -70.55 -30.48
C LEU A 227 49.43 -71.58 -30.85
N PRO A 228 49.38 -72.22 -32.04
CA PRO A 228 50.30 -73.29 -32.42
C PRO A 228 51.78 -72.87 -32.39
N GLN A 229 52.61 -73.68 -31.72
CA GLN A 229 53.99 -73.39 -31.28
C GLN A 229 55.09 -73.30 -32.37
N ASN A 230 54.77 -72.89 -33.60
CA ASN A 230 55.75 -72.95 -34.69
C ASN A 230 56.64 -71.69 -34.85
N ILE A 231 56.73 -70.81 -33.83
CA ILE A 231 57.60 -69.62 -33.90
C ILE A 231 58.39 -69.49 -32.60
N THR A 232 59.70 -69.76 -32.69
CA THR A 232 60.57 -69.81 -31.51
C THR A 232 61.22 -68.49 -31.11
N THR A 233 61.10 -67.39 -31.88
CA THR A 233 61.68 -66.09 -31.47
C THR A 233 61.03 -64.88 -32.16
N VAL A 234 60.45 -63.95 -31.38
CA VAL A 234 60.16 -62.56 -31.78
C VAL A 234 61.19 -61.68 -31.07
N ASN A 235 62.25 -61.27 -31.78
CA ASN A 235 63.42 -60.64 -31.16
C ASN A 235 63.50 -59.12 -31.40
N SER A 236 62.63 -58.56 -32.24
CA SER A 236 62.59 -57.12 -32.52
C SER A 236 61.17 -56.59 -32.72
N GLN A 237 61.01 -55.27 -32.63
CA GLN A 237 59.76 -54.57 -32.94
C GLN A 237 59.32 -54.82 -34.40
N ASN A 238 60.27 -54.99 -35.31
CA ASN A 238 59.99 -55.32 -36.71
C ASN A 238 59.52 -56.78 -36.89
N ASP A 239 59.99 -57.72 -36.07
CA ASP A 239 59.50 -59.11 -36.09
C ASP A 239 58.06 -59.20 -35.58
N ALA A 240 57.71 -58.41 -34.55
CA ALA A 240 56.34 -58.33 -34.05
C ALA A 240 55.39 -57.66 -35.05
N LEU A 241 55.83 -56.59 -35.72
CA LEU A 241 55.06 -55.95 -36.80
C LEU A 241 54.94 -56.86 -38.03
N ALA A 242 55.98 -57.60 -38.40
CA ALA A 242 55.95 -58.58 -39.49
C ALA A 242 55.07 -59.80 -39.13
N TYR A 243 55.01 -60.20 -37.86
CA TYR A 243 54.13 -61.26 -37.38
C TYR A 243 52.66 -60.82 -37.30
N LEU A 244 52.38 -59.60 -36.84
CA LEU A 244 51.03 -59.01 -36.91
C LEU A 244 50.57 -58.84 -38.37
N ALA A 245 51.49 -58.49 -39.27
CA ALA A 245 51.22 -58.47 -40.71
C ALA A 245 50.99 -59.87 -41.31
N SER A 246 51.60 -60.94 -40.75
CA SER A 246 51.42 -62.31 -41.23
C SER A 246 50.19 -63.04 -40.65
N LEU A 247 49.73 -62.68 -39.45
CA LEU A 247 48.41 -63.07 -38.92
C LEU A 247 47.26 -62.53 -39.77
N ASN A 248 47.46 -61.36 -40.39
CA ASN A 248 46.57 -60.79 -41.39
C ASN A 248 46.55 -61.59 -42.72
N GLY A 249 47.52 -62.49 -42.91
CA GLY A 249 47.70 -63.28 -44.12
C GLY A 249 47.10 -64.69 -44.09
N ASN A 250 47.04 -65.39 -42.95
CA ASN A 250 46.78 -66.85 -42.98
C ASN A 250 46.03 -67.52 -41.82
N ALA A 251 45.46 -66.83 -40.82
CA ALA A 251 44.72 -67.55 -39.76
C ALA A 251 43.64 -66.74 -39.03
N VAL A 252 42.45 -66.60 -39.64
CA VAL A 252 41.19 -66.46 -38.88
C VAL A 252 40.06 -67.15 -39.67
N SER A 253 39.81 -68.43 -39.38
CA SER A 253 38.69 -69.21 -39.93
C SER A 253 37.50 -69.25 -38.96
N GLY A 254 37.22 -68.14 -38.26
CA GLY A 254 36.09 -68.03 -37.34
C GLY A 254 35.04 -67.06 -37.88
N ASP A 255 33.79 -67.52 -37.97
CA ASP A 255 32.59 -66.81 -38.44
C ASP A 255 32.13 -65.64 -37.54
N GLY A 256 33.05 -64.96 -36.86
CA GLY A 256 32.80 -63.71 -36.15
C GLY A 256 32.98 -62.50 -37.07
N ALA A 257 32.47 -61.33 -36.65
CA ALA A 257 32.55 -60.05 -37.38
C ALA A 257 33.96 -59.71 -37.93
N TYR A 258 35.00 -60.25 -37.31
CA TYR A 258 36.40 -60.18 -37.74
C TYR A 258 36.70 -60.85 -39.08
N GLY A 259 36.14 -62.03 -39.37
CA GLY A 259 36.34 -62.71 -40.65
C GLY A 259 35.72 -61.94 -41.82
N ILE A 260 34.63 -61.22 -41.55
CA ILE A 260 33.82 -60.53 -42.55
C ILE A 260 34.42 -59.18 -42.93
N ILE A 261 34.94 -58.39 -41.99
CA ILE A 261 35.64 -57.12 -42.28
C ILE A 261 36.93 -57.36 -43.07
N ALA A 262 37.67 -58.43 -42.76
CA ALA A 262 38.87 -58.83 -43.50
C ALA A 262 38.56 -59.41 -44.88
N LYS A 263 37.44 -60.13 -45.07
CA LYS A 263 36.94 -60.54 -46.40
C LYS A 263 36.42 -59.33 -47.21
N PHE A 264 35.78 -58.35 -46.57
CA PHE A 264 35.20 -57.16 -47.23
C PHE A 264 36.28 -56.29 -47.86
N ARG A 265 37.40 -56.09 -47.15
CA ARG A 265 38.59 -55.40 -47.70
C ARG A 265 39.28 -56.15 -48.84
N ARG A 266 39.07 -57.46 -48.98
CA ARG A 266 39.63 -58.30 -50.04
C ARG A 266 38.70 -58.49 -51.24
N GLY A 267 37.42 -58.09 -51.13
CA GLY A 267 36.40 -58.36 -52.15
C GLY A 267 35.81 -59.78 -52.09
N ASP A 268 36.04 -60.52 -50.99
CA ASP A 268 35.70 -61.94 -50.83
C ASP A 268 34.43 -62.19 -50.00
N VAL A 269 33.58 -61.18 -49.79
CA VAL A 269 32.29 -61.33 -49.09
C VAL A 269 31.21 -61.56 -50.13
N SER A 270 30.46 -62.65 -50.02
CA SER A 270 29.25 -62.83 -50.83
C SER A 270 28.21 -61.78 -50.42
N ASP A 271 27.46 -61.20 -51.37
CA ASP A 271 26.46 -60.17 -51.08
C ASP A 271 25.50 -60.59 -49.95
N SER A 272 25.16 -61.89 -49.86
CA SER A 272 24.32 -62.45 -48.79
C SER A 272 24.95 -62.45 -47.39
N GLU A 273 26.28 -62.60 -47.27
CA GLU A 273 26.97 -62.53 -45.97
C GLU A 273 27.12 -61.08 -45.48
N LEU A 274 27.28 -60.14 -46.43
CA LEU A 274 27.29 -58.71 -46.14
C LEU A 274 25.91 -58.26 -45.68
N GLU A 275 24.85 -58.61 -46.41
CA GLU A 275 23.46 -58.28 -46.08
C GLU A 275 23.13 -58.75 -44.65
N SER A 276 23.32 -60.04 -44.32
CA SER A 276 22.98 -60.57 -42.97
C SER A 276 23.72 -59.87 -41.82
N THR A 277 24.97 -59.43 -42.04
CA THR A 277 25.78 -58.78 -41.00
C THR A 277 25.38 -57.32 -40.83
N VAL A 278 25.14 -56.64 -41.95
CA VAL A 278 24.73 -55.24 -41.98
C VAL A 278 23.31 -55.08 -41.42
N GLU A 279 22.41 -56.02 -41.71
CA GLU A 279 21.07 -56.09 -41.10
C GLU A 279 21.16 -56.21 -39.58
N LYS A 280 22.02 -57.10 -39.06
CA LYS A 280 22.23 -57.24 -37.61
C LYS A 280 22.81 -55.98 -36.97
N VAL A 281 23.71 -55.28 -37.66
CA VAL A 281 24.26 -54.01 -37.18
C VAL A 281 23.17 -52.92 -37.19
N ASP A 282 22.35 -52.87 -38.23
CA ASP A 282 21.21 -51.94 -38.28
C ASP A 282 20.17 -52.25 -37.19
N GLU A 283 19.86 -53.52 -36.92
CA GLU A 283 19.02 -53.96 -35.80
C GLU A 283 19.63 -53.58 -34.45
N LEU A 284 20.93 -53.81 -34.24
CA LEU A 284 21.66 -53.43 -33.02
C LEU A 284 21.69 -51.92 -32.79
N LEU A 285 21.77 -51.14 -33.87
CA LEU A 285 21.78 -49.68 -33.84
C LEU A 285 20.37 -49.06 -33.91
N HIS A 286 19.34 -49.91 -34.02
CA HIS A 286 17.94 -49.51 -34.19
C HIS A 286 17.71 -48.55 -35.38
N VAL A 287 18.45 -48.69 -36.48
CA VAL A 287 18.25 -47.88 -37.70
C VAL A 287 17.54 -48.67 -38.80
N ASP A 288 17.00 -47.98 -39.81
CA ASP A 288 16.37 -48.64 -40.96
C ASP A 288 17.33 -49.67 -41.58
N ILE A 289 16.84 -50.88 -41.82
CA ILE A 289 17.59 -51.95 -42.49
C ILE A 289 18.19 -51.45 -43.82
N GLY A 290 19.50 -51.65 -44.00
CA GLY A 290 20.29 -51.19 -45.14
C GLY A 290 20.98 -49.83 -44.92
N THR A 291 20.89 -49.24 -43.72
CA THR A 291 21.52 -47.95 -43.40
C THR A 291 23.05 -48.11 -43.23
N THR A 292 23.50 -49.15 -42.53
CA THR A 292 24.92 -49.48 -42.37
C THR A 292 25.52 -49.89 -43.72
N GLU A 293 24.75 -50.52 -44.60
CA GLU A 293 25.18 -50.90 -45.94
C GLU A 293 25.55 -49.67 -46.76
N LYS A 294 24.63 -48.71 -46.79
CA LYS A 294 24.78 -47.43 -47.49
C LYS A 294 25.97 -46.65 -46.95
N PHE A 295 26.22 -46.72 -45.64
CA PHE A 295 27.38 -46.09 -45.03
C PHE A 295 28.69 -46.74 -45.48
N LEU A 296 28.78 -48.07 -45.41
CA LEU A 296 29.98 -48.82 -45.82
C LEU A 296 30.26 -48.70 -47.32
N LYS A 297 29.21 -48.57 -48.16
CA LYS A 297 29.30 -48.29 -49.60
C LYS A 297 29.61 -46.82 -49.92
N GLY A 298 29.60 -45.93 -48.92
CA GLY A 298 29.81 -44.49 -49.10
C GLY A 298 28.63 -43.75 -49.75
N GLU A 299 27.46 -44.37 -49.84
CA GLU A 299 26.22 -43.80 -50.39
C GLU A 299 25.57 -42.80 -49.42
N ILE A 300 25.81 -42.96 -48.11
CA ILE A 300 25.54 -41.94 -47.11
C ILE A 300 26.84 -41.52 -46.43
N SER A 301 26.97 -40.23 -46.16
CA SER A 301 28.16 -39.71 -45.49
C SER A 301 28.25 -40.26 -44.06
N PRO A 302 29.45 -40.32 -43.45
CA PRO A 302 29.59 -40.62 -42.01
C PRO A 302 28.67 -39.76 -41.15
N ASN A 303 28.44 -38.52 -41.60
CA ASN A 303 27.55 -37.54 -40.98
C ASN A 303 26.09 -37.98 -40.96
N ASP A 304 25.61 -38.44 -42.10
CA ASP A 304 24.21 -38.82 -42.27
C ASP A 304 23.93 -40.17 -41.59
N PHE A 305 24.92 -41.06 -41.56
CA PHE A 305 24.86 -42.30 -40.79
C PHE A 305 24.78 -42.02 -39.28
N ALA A 306 25.67 -41.18 -38.74
CA ALA A 306 25.65 -40.78 -37.32
C ALA A 306 24.32 -40.11 -36.91
N LYS A 307 23.73 -39.27 -37.78
CA LYS A 307 22.40 -38.68 -37.56
C LYS A 307 21.29 -39.71 -37.51
N LYS A 308 21.31 -40.69 -38.41
CA LYS A 308 20.29 -41.76 -38.44
C LYS A 308 20.35 -42.62 -37.18
N VAL A 309 21.55 -43.05 -36.78
CA VAL A 309 21.78 -43.82 -35.55
C VAL A 309 21.40 -43.00 -34.31
N GLY A 310 21.84 -41.73 -34.23
CA GLY A 310 21.54 -40.85 -33.10
C GLY A 310 20.05 -40.55 -32.95
N ASN A 311 19.35 -40.22 -34.04
CA ASN A 311 17.92 -39.90 -34.00
C ASN A 311 17.06 -41.10 -33.60
N PHE A 312 17.33 -42.28 -34.15
CA PHE A 312 16.58 -43.48 -33.81
C PHE A 312 16.85 -43.93 -32.37
N SER A 313 18.13 -44.00 -31.98
CA SER A 313 18.51 -44.44 -30.64
C SER A 313 17.98 -43.51 -29.55
N LEU A 314 17.96 -42.19 -29.75
CA LEU A 314 17.35 -41.27 -28.78
C LEU A 314 15.82 -41.35 -28.77
N THR A 315 15.18 -41.34 -29.94
CA THR A 315 13.70 -41.24 -30.02
C THR A 315 13.05 -42.54 -29.57
N ASP A 316 13.57 -43.70 -29.97
CA ASP A 316 13.03 -45.00 -29.57
C ASP A 316 13.27 -45.25 -28.07
N THR A 317 14.45 -44.90 -27.56
CA THR A 317 14.78 -45.05 -26.12
C THR A 317 13.98 -44.08 -25.25
N LEU A 318 13.77 -42.82 -25.66
CA LEU A 318 13.03 -41.82 -24.87
C LEU A 318 11.50 -41.95 -24.95
N VAL A 319 10.95 -42.30 -26.12
CA VAL A 319 9.49 -42.35 -26.33
C VAL A 319 8.89 -43.71 -26.00
N ASN A 320 9.58 -44.81 -26.30
CA ASN A 320 9.01 -46.16 -26.23
C ASN A 320 9.45 -46.98 -25.00
N SER A 321 10.23 -46.40 -24.07
CA SER A 321 10.59 -47.06 -22.80
C SER A 321 9.82 -46.43 -21.63
N PRO A 322 8.69 -47.03 -21.16
CA PRO A 322 7.78 -46.46 -20.15
C PRO A 322 8.36 -46.23 -18.74
N GLY A 323 9.67 -46.39 -18.55
CA GLY A 323 10.35 -46.11 -17.28
C GLY A 323 11.61 -45.27 -17.45
N LEU A 324 12.03 -44.91 -18.66
CA LEU A 324 13.27 -44.15 -18.85
C LEU A 324 13.10 -42.70 -18.42
N ILE A 325 11.99 -42.05 -18.76
CA ILE A 325 11.72 -40.66 -18.32
C ILE A 325 11.53 -40.60 -16.81
N ASP A 326 10.91 -41.63 -16.22
CA ASP A 326 10.74 -41.75 -14.77
C ASP A 326 12.08 -41.99 -14.05
N LYS A 327 12.94 -42.86 -14.60
CA LYS A 327 14.32 -43.02 -14.15
C LYS A 327 15.17 -41.78 -14.38
N LEU A 328 14.95 -41.05 -15.47
CA LEU A 328 15.64 -39.80 -15.75
C LEU A 328 15.27 -38.77 -14.68
N ALA A 329 13.97 -38.62 -14.38
CA ALA A 329 13.47 -37.76 -13.32
C ALA A 329 14.06 -38.13 -11.95
N GLU A 330 14.13 -39.43 -11.63
CA GLU A 330 14.78 -39.93 -10.42
C GLU A 330 16.29 -39.63 -10.39
N LEU A 331 16.98 -39.81 -11.52
CA LEU A 331 18.42 -39.58 -11.67
C LEU A 331 18.79 -38.10 -11.51
N ILE A 332 17.96 -37.18 -12.01
CA ILE A 332 18.14 -35.73 -11.80
C ILE A 332 17.57 -35.25 -10.46
N GLY A 333 17.24 -36.18 -9.56
CA GLY A 333 16.81 -35.90 -8.19
C GLY A 333 15.44 -35.25 -8.08
N LEU A 334 14.56 -35.41 -9.08
CA LEU A 334 13.19 -34.94 -8.99
C LEU A 334 12.34 -35.90 -8.18
N GLU A 335 11.66 -35.36 -7.17
CA GLU A 335 10.72 -36.08 -6.32
C GLU A 335 9.32 -35.46 -6.37
N GLY A 336 8.30 -36.22 -5.95
CA GLY A 336 6.93 -35.74 -5.77
C GLY A 336 6.25 -35.17 -7.02
N GLU A 337 5.58 -34.03 -6.89
CA GLU A 337 4.85 -33.37 -7.98
C GLU A 337 5.76 -32.92 -9.13
N THR A 338 7.02 -32.58 -8.85
CA THR A 338 7.99 -32.19 -9.87
C THR A 338 8.39 -33.39 -10.74
N ARG A 339 8.57 -34.58 -10.14
CA ARG A 339 8.77 -35.84 -10.88
C ARG A 339 7.59 -36.15 -11.78
N ASN A 340 6.37 -36.09 -11.24
CA ASN A 340 5.15 -36.36 -12.00
C ASN A 340 4.96 -35.36 -13.16
N SER A 341 5.26 -34.09 -12.93
CA SER A 341 5.21 -33.04 -13.96
C SER A 341 6.26 -33.28 -15.05
N PHE A 342 7.49 -33.63 -14.67
CA PHE A 342 8.55 -33.96 -15.61
C PHE A 342 8.17 -35.17 -16.48
N VAL A 343 7.72 -36.26 -15.86
CA VAL A 343 7.35 -37.50 -16.56
C VAL A 343 6.20 -37.29 -17.56
N THR A 344 5.22 -36.45 -17.21
CA THR A 344 4.06 -36.20 -18.07
C THR A 344 4.33 -35.18 -19.17
N GLN A 345 5.13 -34.15 -18.90
CA GLN A 345 5.28 -33.00 -19.78
C GLN A 345 6.52 -33.08 -20.68
N PHE A 346 7.55 -33.82 -20.27
CA PHE A 346 8.75 -33.99 -21.09
C PHE A 346 8.46 -34.63 -22.46
N PRO A 347 7.63 -35.69 -22.56
CA PRO A 347 7.21 -36.23 -23.87
C PRO A 347 6.48 -35.21 -24.74
N ILE A 348 5.65 -34.36 -24.13
CA ILE A 348 4.87 -33.34 -24.86
C ILE A 348 5.82 -32.28 -25.44
N ALA A 349 6.76 -31.78 -24.65
CA ALA A 349 7.81 -30.86 -25.13
C ALA A 349 8.62 -31.47 -26.28
N PHE A 350 9.04 -32.74 -26.11
CA PHE A 350 9.86 -33.43 -27.10
C PHE A 350 9.10 -33.70 -28.41
N ASN A 351 7.83 -34.09 -28.32
CA ASN A 351 6.96 -34.27 -29.50
C ASN A 351 6.75 -32.97 -30.26
N VAL A 352 6.54 -31.85 -29.55
CA VAL A 352 6.41 -30.53 -30.18
C VAL A 352 7.70 -30.13 -30.91
N LEU A 353 8.87 -30.36 -30.28
CA LEU A 353 10.19 -30.14 -30.88
C LEU A 353 10.41 -31.00 -32.13
N GLY A 354 10.02 -32.27 -32.07
CA GLY A 354 10.13 -33.21 -33.19
C GLY A 354 9.23 -32.85 -34.37
N ARG A 355 7.97 -32.44 -34.12
CA ARG A 355 7.02 -32.05 -35.17
C ARG A 355 7.44 -30.80 -35.94
N ASN A 356 8.06 -29.84 -35.26
CA ASN A 356 8.42 -28.55 -35.85
C ASN A 356 9.84 -28.49 -36.44
N LYS A 357 10.55 -29.64 -36.48
CA LYS A 357 11.87 -29.83 -37.12
C LYS A 357 12.86 -28.69 -36.83
N ILE A 358 13.17 -28.37 -35.57
CA ILE A 358 14.19 -27.34 -35.15
C ILE A 358 14.36 -26.18 -36.17
N THR A 359 13.25 -25.59 -36.62
CA THR A 359 13.23 -24.36 -37.41
C THR A 359 12.93 -23.19 -36.49
N ASN A 360 13.00 -21.95 -36.99
CA ASN A 360 12.76 -20.75 -36.20
C ASN A 360 11.40 -20.84 -35.45
N ILE A 361 11.42 -20.74 -34.12
CA ILE A 361 10.23 -20.87 -33.27
C ILE A 361 9.13 -19.85 -33.62
N ALA A 362 9.50 -18.73 -34.23
CA ALA A 362 8.55 -17.72 -34.72
C ALA A 362 7.60 -18.27 -35.80
N ASP A 363 8.00 -19.30 -36.54
CA ASP A 363 7.23 -19.90 -37.63
C ASP A 363 6.29 -21.01 -37.13
N TRP A 364 6.40 -21.39 -35.86
CA TRP A 364 5.59 -22.45 -35.27
C TRP A 364 4.16 -21.96 -35.02
N LYS A 365 3.21 -22.90 -35.05
CA LYS A 365 1.81 -22.58 -34.72
C LYS A 365 1.71 -22.11 -33.25
N PRO A 366 0.83 -21.14 -32.94
CA PRO A 366 0.63 -20.65 -31.58
C PRO A 366 0.41 -21.77 -30.56
N GLU A 367 -0.38 -22.80 -30.90
CA GLU A 367 -0.65 -23.95 -30.03
C GLU A 367 0.62 -24.77 -29.72
N ASP A 368 1.52 -24.93 -30.67
CA ASP A 368 2.79 -25.64 -30.48
C ASP A 368 3.75 -24.83 -29.61
N ARG A 369 3.84 -23.51 -29.83
CA ARG A 369 4.64 -22.62 -28.96
C ARG A 369 4.13 -22.64 -27.52
N GLN A 370 2.82 -22.59 -27.34
CA GLN A 370 2.18 -22.66 -26.03
C GLN A 370 2.40 -24.00 -25.36
N ALA A 371 2.25 -25.10 -26.09
CA ALA A 371 2.47 -26.45 -25.59
C ALA A 371 3.93 -26.67 -25.17
N LEU A 372 4.90 -26.22 -25.99
CA LEU A 372 6.31 -26.28 -25.62
C LEU A 372 6.58 -25.47 -24.36
N PHE A 373 6.12 -24.22 -24.30
CA PHE A 373 6.39 -23.35 -23.15
C PHE A 373 5.74 -23.90 -21.86
N THR A 374 4.49 -24.35 -21.93
CA THR A 374 3.78 -24.94 -20.79
C THR A 374 4.50 -26.19 -20.31
N SER A 375 4.90 -27.05 -21.24
CA SER A 375 5.62 -28.28 -20.92
C SER A 375 6.97 -27.96 -20.27
N LEU A 376 7.78 -27.05 -20.83
CA LEU A 376 9.06 -26.65 -20.25
C LEU A 376 8.90 -26.01 -18.85
N ASN A 377 7.90 -25.15 -18.68
CA ASN A 377 7.62 -24.52 -17.39
C ASN A 377 7.28 -25.54 -16.30
N GLN A 378 6.57 -26.62 -16.66
CA GLN A 378 6.20 -27.71 -15.76
C GLN A 378 7.34 -28.72 -15.55
N VAL A 379 8.04 -29.12 -16.61
CA VAL A 379 9.21 -30.02 -16.58
C VAL A 379 10.28 -29.50 -15.64
N PHE A 380 10.63 -28.23 -15.75
CA PHE A 380 11.72 -27.65 -14.98
C PHE A 380 11.28 -26.99 -13.68
N GLY A 381 9.99 -27.11 -13.31
CA GLY A 381 9.43 -26.47 -12.13
C GLY A 381 9.68 -24.95 -12.09
N LEU A 382 9.86 -24.32 -13.25
CA LEU A 382 10.34 -22.95 -13.36
C LEU A 382 9.30 -21.99 -12.77
N LYS A 383 8.01 -22.39 -12.81
CA LYS A 383 6.88 -21.64 -12.26
C LYS A 383 7.01 -20.16 -12.61
N PHE A 384 7.32 -19.86 -13.89
CA PHE A 384 7.73 -18.52 -14.34
C PHE A 384 6.74 -17.45 -13.94
N ASP A 385 5.44 -17.75 -14.14
CA ASP A 385 4.37 -16.84 -13.75
C ASP A 385 4.41 -16.54 -12.23
N GLN A 386 4.55 -17.59 -11.40
CA GLN A 386 4.60 -17.47 -9.94
C GLN A 386 5.87 -16.75 -9.45
N LYS A 387 7.04 -17.07 -10.01
CA LYS A 387 8.32 -16.43 -9.65
C LYS A 387 8.33 -14.94 -9.99
N LEU A 388 7.67 -14.56 -11.07
CA LEU A 388 7.55 -13.16 -11.48
C LEU A 388 6.36 -12.44 -10.84
N GLY A 389 5.53 -13.18 -10.09
CA GLY A 389 4.32 -12.65 -9.46
C GLY A 389 3.33 -12.10 -10.49
N VAL A 390 3.20 -12.79 -11.63
CA VAL A 390 2.18 -12.54 -12.66
C VAL A 390 1.15 -13.66 -12.65
N ARG A 391 0.01 -13.47 -13.32
CA ARG A 391 -1.06 -14.48 -13.36
C ARG A 391 -0.59 -15.77 -14.04
N SER A 392 -1.07 -16.92 -13.55
CA SER A 392 -0.75 -18.21 -14.14
C SER A 392 -1.18 -18.26 -15.62
N GLY A 393 -0.28 -18.65 -16.52
CA GLY A 393 -0.52 -18.70 -17.96
C GLY A 393 -0.15 -17.42 -18.72
N THR A 394 0.31 -16.36 -18.05
CA THR A 394 0.81 -15.15 -18.72
C THR A 394 1.90 -15.51 -19.72
N PHE A 395 2.94 -16.22 -19.31
CA PHE A 395 4.06 -16.54 -20.21
C PHE A 395 3.69 -17.53 -21.32
N ALA A 396 2.75 -18.45 -21.05
CA ALA A 396 2.19 -19.31 -22.09
C ALA A 396 1.46 -18.49 -23.17
N THR A 397 0.74 -17.45 -22.75
CA THR A 397 0.06 -16.50 -23.65
C THR A 397 1.05 -15.65 -24.45
N LEU A 398 2.14 -15.21 -23.81
CA LEU A 398 3.24 -14.49 -24.46
C LEU A 398 3.91 -15.35 -25.54
N ALA A 399 4.18 -16.62 -25.23
CA ALA A 399 4.77 -17.56 -26.18
C ALA A 399 3.83 -17.86 -27.36
N ALA A 400 2.52 -17.96 -27.11
CA ALA A 400 1.53 -18.17 -28.16
C ALA A 400 1.43 -16.94 -29.10
N ASN A 401 1.45 -15.73 -28.53
CA ASN A 401 1.16 -14.47 -29.22
C ASN A 401 2.25 -13.42 -28.97
N PRO A 402 3.43 -13.55 -29.59
CA PRO A 402 4.55 -12.63 -29.37
C PRO A 402 4.19 -11.16 -29.68
N ASP A 403 3.30 -10.90 -30.64
CA ASP A 403 2.85 -9.54 -30.98
C ASP A 403 2.02 -8.88 -29.87
N GLN A 404 1.41 -9.68 -28.98
CA GLN A 404 0.66 -9.21 -27.81
C GLN A 404 1.56 -9.00 -26.57
N THR A 405 2.88 -9.24 -26.69
CA THR A 405 3.80 -9.23 -25.54
C THR A 405 3.75 -7.94 -24.76
N ARG A 406 3.77 -6.81 -25.48
CA ARG A 406 3.73 -5.50 -24.85
C ARG A 406 2.41 -5.24 -24.13
N LYS A 407 1.26 -5.59 -24.72
CA LYS A 407 -0.06 -5.42 -24.08
C LYS A 407 -0.11 -6.27 -22.81
N THR A 408 0.19 -7.55 -22.94
CA THR A 408 0.14 -8.54 -21.86
C THR A 408 1.06 -8.18 -20.69
N LEU A 409 2.34 -7.85 -20.94
CA LEU A 409 3.27 -7.46 -19.87
C LEU A 409 2.88 -6.16 -19.17
N LEU A 410 2.33 -5.19 -19.91
CA LEU A 410 1.87 -3.95 -19.29
C LEU A 410 0.60 -4.19 -18.47
N THR A 411 -0.35 -5.01 -18.94
CA THR A 411 -1.55 -5.39 -18.18
C THR A 411 -1.16 -6.11 -16.88
N GLU A 412 -0.24 -7.07 -16.93
CA GLU A 412 0.27 -7.74 -15.71
C GLU A 412 1.03 -6.77 -14.80
N GLY A 413 1.77 -5.82 -15.37
CA GLY A 413 2.44 -4.78 -14.61
C GLY A 413 1.46 -3.88 -13.85
N VAL A 414 0.35 -3.48 -14.50
CA VAL A 414 -0.72 -2.70 -13.87
C VAL A 414 -1.42 -3.53 -12.79
N PHE A 415 -1.77 -4.79 -13.08
CA PHE A 415 -2.38 -5.71 -12.11
C PHE A 415 -1.51 -5.87 -10.85
N LYS A 416 -0.20 -6.08 -11.03
CA LYS A 416 0.74 -6.22 -9.91
C LYS A 416 0.89 -4.91 -9.13
N PHE A 417 0.90 -3.78 -9.81
CA PHE A 417 0.90 -2.47 -9.16
C PHE A 417 -0.37 -2.28 -8.32
N GLU A 418 -1.55 -2.61 -8.84
CA GLU A 418 -2.82 -2.55 -8.11
C GLU A 418 -2.82 -3.41 -6.86
N ASN A 419 -2.33 -4.65 -6.95
CA ASN A 419 -2.18 -5.52 -5.79
C ASN A 419 -1.25 -4.92 -4.74
N GLN A 420 -0.16 -4.27 -5.16
CA GLN A 420 0.77 -3.62 -4.23
C GLN A 420 0.17 -2.41 -3.51
N ILE A 421 -0.78 -1.71 -4.13
CA ILE A 421 -1.46 -0.55 -3.53
C ILE A 421 -2.84 -0.90 -2.93
N GLY A 422 -3.23 -2.18 -2.93
CA GLY A 422 -4.48 -2.65 -2.34
C GLY A 422 -5.75 -2.29 -3.13
N LEU A 423 -5.64 -2.01 -4.43
CA LEU A 423 -6.79 -1.72 -5.31
C LEU A 423 -7.42 -2.98 -5.92
N ASN A 424 -6.87 -4.16 -5.62
CA ASN A 424 -7.27 -5.44 -6.16
C ASN A 424 -7.13 -6.52 -5.07
N ASP A 425 -8.02 -7.52 -5.09
CA ASP A 425 -8.04 -8.68 -4.20
C ASP A 425 -7.03 -9.79 -4.59
N GLY A 426 -6.23 -9.56 -5.63
CA GLY A 426 -5.23 -10.50 -6.12
C GLY A 426 -5.78 -11.57 -7.05
N VAL A 427 -7.09 -11.59 -7.31
CA VAL A 427 -7.77 -12.59 -8.14
C VAL A 427 -8.44 -11.95 -9.35
N HIS A 428 -9.13 -10.83 -9.16
CA HIS A 428 -9.91 -10.17 -10.21
C HIS A 428 -9.12 -9.02 -10.84
N GLU A 429 -9.49 -8.54 -12.04
CA GLU A 429 -8.86 -7.31 -12.55
C GLU A 429 -9.27 -6.11 -11.69
N GLY A 430 -8.29 -5.33 -11.24
CA GLY A 430 -8.55 -4.08 -10.55
C GLY A 430 -9.00 -2.95 -11.51
N PRO A 431 -9.47 -1.83 -10.95
CA PRO A 431 -9.99 -0.70 -11.73
C PRO A 431 -8.98 -0.09 -12.71
N LEU A 432 -7.71 0.05 -12.33
CA LEU A 432 -6.63 0.49 -13.23
C LEU A 432 -6.35 -0.52 -14.35
N SER A 433 -6.39 -1.82 -14.06
CA SER A 433 -6.23 -2.85 -15.11
C SER A 433 -7.35 -2.76 -16.14
N ARG A 434 -8.59 -2.56 -15.70
CA ARG A 434 -9.75 -2.34 -16.60
C ARG A 434 -9.61 -1.08 -17.45
N VAL A 435 -9.29 0.06 -16.83
CA VAL A 435 -9.02 1.32 -17.55
C VAL A 435 -7.89 1.14 -18.56
N PHE A 436 -6.82 0.44 -18.18
CA PHE A 436 -5.68 0.20 -19.04
C PHE A 436 -6.04 -0.65 -20.26
N ASN A 437 -6.79 -1.75 -20.06
CA ASN A 437 -7.28 -2.61 -21.13
C ASN A 437 -8.18 -1.85 -22.12
N ILE A 438 -9.13 -1.05 -21.60
CA ILE A 438 -10.00 -0.17 -22.41
C ILE A 438 -9.15 0.85 -23.21
N SER A 439 -8.11 1.41 -22.60
CA SER A 439 -7.24 2.39 -23.27
C SER A 439 -6.47 1.81 -24.46
N PHE A 440 -6.10 0.53 -24.38
CA PHE A 440 -5.37 -0.17 -25.43
C PHE A 440 -6.25 -0.49 -26.65
N GLU A 441 -7.57 -0.64 -26.42
CA GLU A 441 -8.57 -0.92 -27.45
C GLU A 441 -9.16 0.35 -28.07
N ALA A 442 -9.05 1.48 -27.36
CA ALA A 442 -9.46 2.78 -27.87
C ALA A 442 -8.57 3.25 -29.03
N ASP A 443 -9.22 3.76 -30.07
CA ASP A 443 -8.59 4.57 -31.13
C ASP A 443 -7.71 5.66 -30.49
N ALA A 444 -6.47 5.81 -31.00
CA ALA A 444 -5.49 6.75 -30.48
C ALA A 444 -6.02 8.19 -30.36
N THR A 445 -6.95 8.60 -31.24
CA THR A 445 -7.56 9.94 -31.24
C THR A 445 -8.62 10.14 -30.15
N LYS A 446 -9.28 9.06 -29.70
CA LYS A 446 -10.33 9.08 -28.66
C LYS A 446 -9.83 8.61 -27.30
N ARG A 447 -8.63 8.02 -27.25
CA ARG A 447 -8.02 7.43 -26.06
C ARG A 447 -8.04 8.34 -24.82
N PRO A 448 -7.77 9.67 -24.89
CA PRO A 448 -7.84 10.52 -23.70
C PRO A 448 -9.25 10.61 -23.09
N GLN A 449 -10.27 10.75 -23.93
CA GLN A 449 -11.66 10.83 -23.46
C GLN A 449 -12.13 9.47 -22.94
N VAL A 450 -11.82 8.38 -23.65
CA VAL A 450 -12.19 7.03 -23.22
C VAL A 450 -11.50 6.65 -21.90
N ILE A 451 -10.22 7.01 -21.72
CA ILE A 451 -9.53 6.83 -20.43
C ILE A 451 -10.23 7.64 -19.35
N ARG A 452 -10.55 8.91 -19.60
CA ARG A 452 -11.22 9.77 -18.63
C ARG A 452 -12.56 9.17 -18.21
N ASP A 453 -13.40 8.78 -19.16
CA ASP A 453 -14.73 8.22 -18.88
C ASP A 453 -14.63 6.88 -18.14
N ALA A 454 -13.65 6.04 -18.49
CA ALA A 454 -13.39 4.78 -17.80
C ALA A 454 -12.90 4.99 -16.36
N VAL A 455 -11.96 5.92 -16.15
CA VAL A 455 -11.47 6.29 -14.80
C VAL A 455 -12.62 6.88 -13.97
N GLU A 456 -13.42 7.76 -14.56
CA GLU A 456 -14.55 8.37 -13.87
C GLU A 456 -15.58 7.32 -13.44
N ASN A 457 -15.91 6.36 -14.30
CA ASN A 457 -16.85 5.28 -13.97
C ASN A 457 -16.31 4.30 -12.94
N GLU A 458 -15.05 3.87 -13.07
CA GLU A 458 -14.43 2.94 -12.11
C GLU A 458 -14.27 3.56 -10.73
N PHE A 459 -13.84 4.83 -10.66
CA PHE A 459 -13.80 5.58 -9.41
C PHE A 459 -15.19 5.69 -8.78
N THR A 460 -16.21 6.01 -9.60
CA THR A 460 -17.58 6.16 -9.12
C THR A 460 -18.11 4.86 -8.52
N LEU A 461 -17.89 3.72 -9.19
CA LEU A 461 -18.30 2.40 -8.72
C LEU A 461 -17.59 2.01 -7.42
N ALA A 462 -16.27 2.20 -7.35
CA ALA A 462 -15.47 1.87 -6.17
C ALA A 462 -15.88 2.72 -4.96
N ALA A 463 -15.96 4.05 -5.13
CA ALA A 463 -16.38 4.97 -4.08
C ALA A 463 -17.80 4.69 -3.60
N ARG A 464 -18.74 4.42 -4.52
CA ARG A 464 -20.12 4.03 -4.17
C ARG A 464 -20.14 2.76 -3.31
N SER A 465 -19.42 1.72 -3.74
CA SER A 465 -19.37 0.45 -3.00
C SER A 465 -18.80 0.63 -1.60
N GLU A 466 -17.68 1.36 -1.48
CA GLU A 466 -17.00 1.58 -0.20
C GLU A 466 -17.87 2.40 0.76
N ILE A 467 -18.48 3.50 0.29
CA ILE A 467 -19.38 4.33 1.10
C ILE A 467 -20.59 3.50 1.54
N PHE A 468 -21.18 2.72 0.63
CA PHE A 468 -22.32 1.86 0.95
C PHE A 468 -21.95 0.81 2.00
N GLN A 469 -20.82 0.13 1.86
CA GLN A 469 -20.36 -0.87 2.83
C GLN A 469 -20.06 -0.26 4.21
N ARG A 470 -19.38 0.89 4.27
CA ARG A 470 -19.06 1.56 5.55
C ARG A 470 -20.30 2.02 6.30
N THR A 471 -21.35 2.35 5.56
CA THR A 471 -22.60 2.87 6.13
C THR A 471 -23.64 1.79 6.39
N GLN A 472 -23.40 0.53 6.00
CA GLN A 472 -24.27 -0.60 6.36
C GLN A 472 -24.29 -0.85 7.87
N ASP A 473 -25.40 -1.42 8.36
CA ASP A 473 -25.50 -1.96 9.71
C ASP A 473 -24.70 -3.27 9.89
N THR A 474 -24.63 -3.78 11.12
CA THR A 474 -23.89 -5.02 11.44
C THR A 474 -24.46 -6.27 10.76
N ARG A 475 -25.65 -6.18 10.15
CA ARG A 475 -26.32 -7.25 9.39
C ARG A 475 -26.24 -7.00 7.87
N GLY A 476 -25.50 -5.98 7.43
CA GLY A 476 -25.35 -5.60 6.04
C GLY A 476 -26.53 -4.82 5.43
N GLN A 477 -27.45 -4.30 6.24
CA GLN A 477 -28.62 -3.56 5.78
C GLN A 477 -28.45 -2.03 5.91
N GLY A 478 -29.12 -1.28 5.03
CA GLY A 478 -29.29 0.18 5.17
C GLY A 478 -28.08 1.06 4.87
N GLY A 479 -27.15 0.61 4.02
CA GLY A 479 -26.07 1.46 3.52
C GLY A 479 -26.63 2.71 2.80
N ILE A 480 -25.94 3.83 2.97
CA ILE A 480 -26.26 5.10 2.33
C ILE A 480 -25.76 5.08 0.89
N LEU A 481 -26.68 5.28 -0.04
CA LEU A 481 -26.37 5.45 -1.47
C LEU A 481 -26.12 6.93 -1.75
N MET A 482 -24.88 7.26 -2.09
CA MET A 482 -24.53 8.60 -2.56
C MET A 482 -24.81 8.73 -4.06
N PRO A 483 -25.41 9.84 -4.54
CA PRO A 483 -25.61 10.10 -5.95
C PRO A 483 -24.30 10.14 -6.75
N ASP A 484 -24.31 9.67 -7.99
CA ASP A 484 -23.12 9.66 -8.86
C ASP A 484 -22.58 11.05 -9.13
N ILE A 485 -23.46 12.05 -9.19
CA ILE A 485 -23.06 13.44 -9.43
C ILE A 485 -22.14 13.95 -8.31
N ASP A 486 -22.43 13.57 -7.06
CA ASP A 486 -21.65 13.97 -5.90
C ASP A 486 -20.32 13.21 -5.87
N ILE A 487 -20.30 11.92 -6.20
CA ILE A 487 -19.07 11.13 -6.29
C ILE A 487 -18.15 11.65 -7.41
N LYS A 488 -18.73 12.00 -8.56
CA LYS A 488 -17.99 12.55 -9.71
C LYS A 488 -17.43 13.95 -9.43
N SER A 489 -18.07 14.73 -8.57
CA SER A 489 -17.57 16.05 -8.18
C SER A 489 -16.15 15.99 -7.59
N LEU A 490 -15.80 14.93 -6.84
CA LEU A 490 -14.44 14.71 -6.33
C LEU A 490 -13.41 14.59 -7.46
N ILE A 491 -13.77 13.90 -8.55
CA ILE A 491 -12.89 13.71 -9.71
C ILE A 491 -12.63 15.05 -10.40
N HIS A 492 -13.57 15.99 -10.30
CA HIS A 492 -13.43 17.35 -10.80
C HIS A 492 -12.77 18.31 -9.79
N GLY A 493 -12.23 17.79 -8.68
CA GLY A 493 -11.50 18.57 -7.67
C GLY A 493 -12.40 19.26 -6.65
N ASP A 494 -13.68 18.88 -6.58
CA ASP A 494 -14.61 19.42 -5.61
C ASP A 494 -14.41 18.80 -4.22
N MET A 495 -13.70 19.52 -3.36
CA MET A 495 -13.41 19.08 -2.00
C MET A 495 -14.66 18.98 -1.11
N ARG A 496 -15.81 19.50 -1.54
CA ARG A 496 -17.10 19.36 -0.82
C ARG A 496 -17.49 17.89 -0.64
N PHE A 497 -17.07 17.02 -1.55
CA PHE A 497 -17.27 15.58 -1.44
C PHE A 497 -16.75 14.99 -0.12
N LEU A 498 -15.63 15.47 0.41
CA LEU A 498 -15.13 14.97 1.70
C LEU A 498 -16.10 15.29 2.84
N GLY A 499 -16.78 16.44 2.76
CA GLY A 499 -17.86 16.80 3.67
C GLY A 499 -19.06 15.85 3.54
N PHE A 500 -19.40 15.44 2.31
CA PHE A 500 -20.48 14.48 2.02
C PHE A 500 -20.18 13.06 2.51
N VAL A 501 -18.95 12.58 2.35
CA VAL A 501 -18.54 11.27 2.87
C VAL A 501 -18.55 11.27 4.39
N ALA A 502 -18.01 12.32 5.03
CA ALA A 502 -18.06 12.46 6.48
C ALA A 502 -19.51 12.54 6.99
N ALA A 503 -20.38 13.27 6.28
CA ALA A 503 -21.80 13.34 6.57
C ALA A 503 -22.50 11.98 6.45
N ALA A 504 -22.22 11.21 5.40
CA ALA A 504 -22.78 9.87 5.22
C ALA A 504 -22.30 8.91 6.33
N ASP A 505 -21.03 8.93 6.69
CA ASP A 505 -20.48 8.12 7.78
C ASP A 505 -21.10 8.50 9.15
N MET A 506 -21.22 9.80 9.41
CA MET A 506 -21.92 10.32 10.59
C MET A 506 -23.40 9.90 10.59
N ALA A 507 -24.12 10.00 9.48
CA ALA A 507 -25.50 9.54 9.39
C ALA A 507 -25.62 8.04 9.67
N GLY A 508 -24.73 7.23 9.09
CA GLY A 508 -24.70 5.79 9.30
C GLY A 508 -24.50 5.40 10.77
N SER A 509 -23.61 6.09 11.47
CA SER A 509 -23.37 5.87 12.90
C SER A 509 -24.49 6.43 13.79
N LEU A 510 -25.02 7.61 13.46
CA LEU A 510 -26.12 8.23 14.20
C LEU A 510 -27.45 7.50 14.00
N ASN A 511 -27.67 6.78 12.91
CA ASN A 511 -28.91 6.04 12.69
C ASN A 511 -28.98 4.70 13.42
N LYS A 512 -27.96 4.32 14.19
CA LYS A 512 -27.91 3.07 14.94
C LYS A 512 -28.28 3.30 16.42
N ASP A 513 -29.13 2.44 16.97
CA ASP A 513 -29.39 2.38 18.40
C ASP A 513 -28.19 1.79 19.19
N LYS A 514 -28.32 1.67 20.51
CA LYS A 514 -27.28 1.10 21.39
C LYS A 514 -26.92 -0.36 21.07
N ASP A 515 -27.81 -1.07 20.40
CA ASP A 515 -27.67 -2.48 20.04
C ASP A 515 -27.19 -2.63 18.57
N GLY A 516 -26.92 -1.51 17.89
CA GLY A 516 -26.42 -1.46 16.51
C GLY A 516 -27.51 -1.60 15.45
N ASN A 517 -28.80 -1.64 15.82
CA ASN A 517 -29.90 -1.74 14.87
C ASN A 517 -30.26 -0.34 14.33
N LEU A 518 -30.73 -0.29 13.09
CA LEU A 518 -31.24 0.95 12.51
C LEU A 518 -32.52 1.41 13.23
N ILE A 519 -32.56 2.67 13.64
CA ILE A 519 -33.78 3.30 14.16
C ILE A 519 -34.85 3.42 13.04
N PRO A 520 -36.13 3.66 13.36
CA PRO A 520 -37.18 3.81 12.34
C PRO A 520 -36.85 4.87 11.26
N LYS A 521 -37.19 4.58 10.00
CA LYS A 521 -36.82 5.40 8.82
C LYS A 521 -37.23 6.87 8.93
N ASP A 522 -38.35 7.17 9.57
CA ASP A 522 -38.87 8.52 9.80
C ASP A 522 -37.99 9.35 10.76
N ARG A 523 -37.11 8.70 11.53
CA ARG A 523 -36.16 9.31 12.48
C ARG A 523 -34.72 9.22 12.00
N GLN A 524 -34.46 8.48 10.92
CA GLN A 524 -33.13 8.38 10.35
C GLN A 524 -32.73 9.70 9.69
N ILE A 525 -31.47 10.06 9.86
CA ILE A 525 -30.82 11.14 9.13
C ILE A 525 -30.38 10.56 7.80
N THR A 526 -30.97 10.99 6.70
CA THR A 526 -30.59 10.53 5.37
C THR A 526 -29.46 11.39 4.81
N TYR A 527 -28.74 10.86 3.82
CA TYR A 527 -27.76 11.63 3.06
C TYR A 527 -28.35 12.92 2.50
N GLU A 528 -29.54 12.81 1.90
CA GLU A 528 -30.25 13.94 1.28
C GLU A 528 -30.52 15.07 2.29
N VAL A 529 -30.93 14.74 3.52
CA VAL A 529 -31.12 15.77 4.57
C VAL A 529 -29.82 16.51 4.87
N ILE A 530 -28.68 15.80 4.96
CA ILE A 530 -27.39 16.44 5.23
C ILE A 530 -26.92 17.23 4.01
N ALA A 531 -26.99 16.65 2.81
CA ALA A 531 -26.60 17.29 1.56
C ALA A 531 -27.40 18.59 1.33
N ASN A 532 -28.71 18.55 1.53
CA ASN A 532 -29.60 19.71 1.39
C ASN A 532 -29.28 20.80 2.43
N SER A 533 -28.88 20.42 3.64
CA SER A 533 -28.42 21.39 4.66
C SER A 533 -27.12 22.11 4.31
N LEU A 534 -26.30 21.50 3.45
CA LEU A 534 -25.03 22.05 2.99
C LEU A 534 -25.18 22.84 1.69
N HIS A 535 -25.99 22.36 0.73
CA HIS A 535 -25.98 22.88 -0.64
C HIS A 535 -27.28 23.44 -1.19
N ALA A 536 -28.38 23.39 -0.45
CA ALA A 536 -29.73 23.57 -0.99
C ALA A 536 -30.05 22.54 -2.11
N PRO A 537 -31.21 21.86 -2.04
CA PRO A 537 -31.63 20.86 -3.02
C PRO A 537 -31.68 21.40 -4.47
N ALA A 538 -31.57 20.50 -5.46
CA ALA A 538 -31.75 20.85 -6.88
C ALA A 538 -33.20 21.28 -7.20
N ASP A 539 -34.19 20.75 -6.49
CA ASP A 539 -35.59 21.22 -6.56
C ASP A 539 -35.75 22.65 -6.02
N ASP A 540 -34.93 23.06 -5.07
CA ASP A 540 -34.86 24.45 -4.63
C ASP A 540 -34.16 25.35 -5.67
N GLU A 541 -33.33 24.84 -6.59
CA GLU A 541 -32.76 25.65 -7.67
C GLU A 541 -33.83 26.16 -8.64
N SER A 542 -34.85 25.37 -8.94
CA SER A 542 -35.98 25.83 -9.77
C SER A 542 -36.75 26.95 -9.08
N ARG A 543 -36.91 26.84 -7.75
CA ARG A 543 -37.55 27.88 -6.93
C ARG A 543 -36.68 29.14 -6.85
N LEU A 544 -35.37 28.99 -6.69
CA LEU A 544 -34.40 30.08 -6.65
C LEU A 544 -34.29 30.78 -8.01
N ALA A 545 -34.40 30.05 -9.12
CA ALA A 545 -34.43 30.64 -10.46
C ALA A 545 -35.70 31.50 -10.65
N ALA A 546 -36.87 30.98 -10.25
CA ALA A 546 -38.11 31.75 -10.27
C ALA A 546 -38.06 32.99 -9.34
N PHE A 547 -37.42 32.85 -8.17
CA PHE A 547 -37.20 33.97 -7.25
C PHE A 547 -36.25 35.00 -7.83
N GLN A 548 -35.18 34.58 -8.51
CA GLN A 548 -34.21 35.46 -9.16
C GLN A 548 -34.86 36.28 -10.28
N GLU A 549 -35.77 35.67 -11.05
CA GLU A 549 -36.52 36.35 -12.10
C GLU A 549 -37.47 37.42 -11.52
N ASP A 550 -38.22 37.08 -10.46
CA ASP A 550 -39.08 38.04 -9.74
C ASP A 550 -38.28 39.18 -9.08
N ALA A 551 -37.15 38.87 -8.45
CA ALA A 551 -36.24 39.87 -7.86
C ALA A 551 -35.66 40.80 -8.94
N TYR A 552 -35.28 40.26 -10.10
CA TYR A 552 -34.82 41.04 -11.24
C TYR A 552 -35.89 42.00 -11.76
N GLU A 553 -37.12 41.53 -11.95
CA GLU A 553 -38.23 42.38 -12.40
C GLU A 553 -38.54 43.52 -11.42
N LYS A 554 -38.52 43.24 -10.11
CA LYS A 554 -38.73 44.25 -9.07
C LYS A 554 -37.62 45.28 -9.04
N ALA A 555 -36.36 44.85 -9.10
CA ALA A 555 -35.21 45.74 -9.11
C ALA A 555 -35.15 46.59 -10.39
N LEU A 556 -35.55 46.04 -11.55
CA LEU A 556 -35.63 46.78 -12.80
C LEU A 556 -36.72 47.86 -12.76
N LYS A 557 -37.93 47.55 -12.27
CA LYS A 557 -39.01 48.54 -12.09
C LYS A 557 -38.59 49.67 -11.14
N PHE A 558 -37.86 49.36 -10.08
CA PHE A 558 -37.29 50.36 -9.18
C PHE A 558 -36.27 51.25 -9.90
N ALA A 559 -35.36 50.66 -10.68
CA ALA A 559 -34.34 51.39 -11.43
C ALA A 559 -34.94 52.27 -12.54
N GLU A 560 -36.02 51.83 -13.19
CA GLU A 560 -36.76 52.60 -14.20
C GLU A 560 -37.42 53.84 -13.62
N GLY A 561 -37.94 53.76 -12.39
CA GLY A 561 -38.52 54.90 -11.67
C GLY A 561 -37.48 55.85 -11.05
N SER A 562 -36.19 55.51 -11.10
CA SER A 562 -35.11 56.25 -10.45
C SER A 562 -34.32 57.10 -11.46
N ASN A 563 -34.11 58.37 -11.15
CA ASN A 563 -33.23 59.26 -11.92
C ASN A 563 -31.72 59.02 -11.66
N VAL A 564 -31.38 58.08 -10.77
CA VAL A 564 -29.99 57.78 -10.39
C VAL A 564 -29.24 57.00 -11.47
N TYR A 565 -29.96 56.24 -12.31
CA TYR A 565 -29.39 55.41 -13.37
C TYR A 565 -29.78 55.99 -14.75
N PRO A 566 -28.90 56.81 -15.37
CA PRO A 566 -29.24 57.59 -16.56
C PRO A 566 -29.46 56.78 -17.85
N ASP A 567 -28.96 55.54 -17.95
CA ASP A 567 -29.13 54.69 -19.14
C ASP A 567 -29.65 53.28 -18.81
N ASP A 568 -30.22 52.62 -19.81
CA ASP A 568 -30.86 51.31 -19.65
C ASP A 568 -29.86 50.19 -19.32
N ALA A 569 -28.59 50.34 -19.73
CA ALA A 569 -27.56 49.36 -19.42
C ALA A 569 -27.21 49.37 -17.92
N GLN A 570 -27.11 50.56 -17.32
CA GLN A 570 -26.89 50.72 -15.89
C GLN A 570 -28.09 50.24 -15.07
N LYS A 571 -29.32 50.48 -15.52
CA LYS A 571 -30.54 49.93 -14.89
C LYS A 571 -30.57 48.41 -14.92
N GLN A 572 -30.25 47.80 -16.07
CA GLN A 572 -30.19 46.35 -16.21
C GLN A 572 -29.07 45.74 -15.35
N GLN A 573 -27.90 46.37 -15.29
CA GLN A 573 -26.80 45.90 -14.45
C GLN A 573 -27.15 45.98 -12.96
N PHE A 574 -27.70 47.11 -12.49
CA PHE A 574 -28.21 47.23 -11.13
C PHE A 574 -29.25 46.16 -10.80
N ALA A 575 -30.21 45.94 -11.70
CA ALA A 575 -31.23 44.92 -11.49
C ALA A 575 -30.64 43.50 -11.40
N ARG A 576 -29.61 43.18 -12.20
CA ARG A 576 -28.89 41.90 -12.11
C ARG A 576 -28.15 41.74 -10.78
N ASP A 577 -27.43 42.79 -10.37
CA ASP A 577 -26.64 42.77 -9.13
C ASP A 577 -27.53 42.67 -7.89
N GLN A 578 -28.64 43.41 -7.87
CA GLN A 578 -29.64 43.35 -6.80
C GLN A 578 -30.35 41.99 -6.76
N ALA A 579 -30.77 41.46 -7.92
CA ALA A 579 -31.39 40.14 -8.00
C ALA A 579 -30.42 39.04 -7.54
N ALA A 580 -29.13 39.14 -7.88
CA ALA A 580 -28.11 38.19 -7.42
C ALA A 580 -27.92 38.26 -5.90
N ALA A 581 -27.91 39.46 -5.31
CA ALA A 581 -27.82 39.64 -3.86
C ALA A 581 -29.05 39.05 -3.13
N GLU A 582 -30.26 39.38 -3.58
CA GLU A 582 -31.50 38.85 -2.99
C GLU A 582 -31.62 37.32 -3.16
N THR A 583 -31.17 36.79 -4.30
CA THR A 583 -31.14 35.33 -4.54
C THR A 583 -30.16 34.63 -3.61
N GLU A 584 -29.00 35.23 -3.31
CA GLU A 584 -28.04 34.65 -2.37
C GLU A 584 -28.57 34.71 -0.92
N ASP A 585 -29.29 35.77 -0.54
CA ASP A 585 -29.98 35.86 0.75
C ASP A 585 -31.09 34.80 0.88
N GLU A 586 -31.93 34.60 -0.14
CA GLU A 586 -32.94 33.55 -0.15
C GLU A 586 -32.31 32.15 -0.13
N ARG A 587 -31.20 31.94 -0.86
CA ARG A 587 -30.41 30.70 -0.78
C ARG A 587 -29.83 30.51 0.63
N GLY A 588 -29.43 31.59 1.30
CA GLY A 588 -29.03 31.58 2.71
C GLY A 588 -30.16 31.15 3.64
N ARG A 589 -31.38 31.64 3.38
CA ARG A 589 -32.59 31.29 4.14
C ARG A 589 -33.01 29.84 3.94
N VAL A 590 -33.00 29.35 2.70
CA VAL A 590 -33.26 27.94 2.34
C VAL A 590 -32.26 27.02 3.02
N ARG A 591 -30.95 27.32 2.94
CA ARG A 591 -29.91 26.56 3.66
C ARG A 591 -30.15 26.57 5.16
N SER A 592 -30.57 27.69 5.73
CA SER A 592 -30.88 27.80 7.16
C SER A 592 -32.08 26.94 7.57
N GLN A 593 -33.10 26.84 6.72
CA GLN A 593 -34.24 25.95 6.94
C GLN A 593 -33.82 24.47 6.91
N HIS A 594 -33.03 24.05 5.92
CA HIS A 594 -32.52 22.68 5.86
C HIS A 594 -31.57 22.35 7.02
N LYS A 595 -30.76 23.31 7.49
CA LYS A 595 -29.96 23.17 8.71
C LYS A 595 -30.81 22.98 9.96
N GLN A 596 -31.91 23.73 10.07
CA GLN A 596 -32.86 23.55 11.18
C GLN A 596 -33.55 22.17 11.11
N ASP A 597 -33.95 21.72 9.92
CA ASP A 597 -34.54 20.38 9.77
C ASP A 597 -33.55 19.27 10.15
N LEU A 598 -32.29 19.38 9.70
CA LEU A 598 -31.21 18.48 10.12
C LEU A 598 -31.02 18.51 11.65
N GLN A 599 -31.01 19.69 12.27
CA GLN A 599 -30.91 19.82 13.73
C GLN A 599 -32.09 19.14 14.45
N PHE A 600 -33.32 19.33 13.99
CA PHE A 600 -34.48 18.68 14.58
C PHE A 600 -34.43 17.17 14.44
N ARG A 601 -34.05 16.65 13.27
CA ARG A 601 -33.88 15.21 13.04
C ARG A 601 -32.75 14.63 13.87
N LEU A 602 -31.64 15.34 14.04
CA LEU A 602 -30.55 14.96 14.95
C LEU A 602 -31.06 14.84 16.38
N ILE A 603 -31.81 15.82 16.85
CA ILE A 603 -32.38 15.79 18.20
C ILE A 603 -33.35 14.62 18.34
N ASP A 604 -34.31 14.47 17.41
CA ASP A 604 -35.28 13.36 17.39
C ASP A 604 -34.59 11.99 17.39
N ASN A 605 -33.55 11.83 16.58
CA ASN A 605 -32.72 10.64 16.53
C ASN A 605 -32.08 10.33 17.89
N GLN A 606 -31.49 11.32 18.55
CA GLN A 606 -30.82 11.12 19.85
C GLN A 606 -31.81 10.86 20.98
N ILE A 607 -32.91 11.61 21.05
CA ILE A 607 -33.91 11.43 22.10
C ILE A 607 -34.67 10.11 21.93
N TYR A 608 -34.88 9.63 20.70
CA TYR A 608 -35.48 8.31 20.46
C TYR A 608 -34.60 7.17 21.01
N LYS A 609 -33.27 7.31 20.96
CA LYS A 609 -32.35 6.33 21.56
C LYS A 609 -32.43 6.32 23.09
N ILE A 610 -32.86 7.43 23.69
CA ILE A 610 -33.12 7.52 25.13
C ILE A 610 -34.48 6.89 25.44
N ASP A 611 -35.51 7.20 24.65
CA ASP A 611 -36.86 6.65 24.81
C ASP A 611 -37.53 6.37 23.44
N ILE A 612 -37.79 5.08 23.17
CA ILE A 612 -38.41 4.60 21.92
C ILE A 612 -39.84 5.12 21.69
N ASN A 613 -40.48 5.69 22.71
CA ASN A 613 -41.84 6.20 22.61
C ASN A 613 -41.90 7.61 22.00
N ILE A 614 -40.78 8.29 21.82
CA ILE A 614 -40.76 9.63 21.22
C ILE A 614 -41.22 9.59 19.76
N PRO A 615 -42.26 10.35 19.37
CA PRO A 615 -42.76 10.38 18.00
C PRO A 615 -41.76 11.09 17.07
N ALA A 616 -41.79 10.78 15.77
CA ALA A 616 -41.01 11.53 14.79
C ALA A 616 -41.51 12.97 14.67
N GLY A 617 -40.60 13.94 14.52
CA GLY A 617 -40.91 15.36 14.46
C GLY A 617 -41.06 16.03 15.83
N PHE A 618 -40.80 15.33 16.93
CA PHE A 618 -40.98 15.84 18.29
C PHE A 618 -40.15 17.10 18.55
N ALA A 619 -38.88 17.11 18.19
CA ALA A 619 -37.97 18.24 18.35
C ALA A 619 -38.43 19.45 17.54
N ARG A 620 -38.88 19.24 16.31
CA ARG A 620 -39.43 20.32 15.47
C ARG A 620 -40.67 20.93 16.11
N ALA A 621 -41.61 20.09 16.57
CA ALA A 621 -42.82 20.56 17.24
C ALA A 621 -42.47 21.33 18.54
N MET A 622 -41.56 20.81 19.36
CA MET A 622 -41.20 21.40 20.64
C MET A 622 -40.42 22.71 20.52
N LEU A 623 -39.50 22.83 19.56
CA LEU A 623 -38.59 23.98 19.44
C LEU A 623 -39.11 25.05 18.48
N ALA A 624 -39.79 24.66 17.40
CA ALA A 624 -40.25 25.58 16.36
C ALA A 624 -41.76 25.50 16.08
N GLY A 625 -42.46 24.49 16.61
CA GLY A 625 -43.89 24.32 16.40
C GLY A 625 -44.75 25.31 17.19
N THR A 626 -45.97 25.47 16.72
CA THR A 626 -47.07 26.16 17.37
C THR A 626 -47.47 25.48 18.68
N THR A 627 -48.21 26.18 19.53
CA THR A 627 -48.76 25.62 20.78
C THR A 627 -49.55 24.32 20.55
N GLN A 628 -50.30 24.26 19.45
CA GLN A 628 -51.06 23.07 19.08
C GLN A 628 -50.14 21.92 18.70
N GLU A 629 -49.12 22.14 17.87
CA GLU A 629 -48.15 21.10 17.48
C GLU A 629 -47.36 20.55 18.67
N ARG A 630 -46.97 21.42 19.62
CA ARG A 630 -46.33 21.02 20.88
C ARG A 630 -47.23 20.12 21.71
N THR A 631 -48.48 20.53 21.88
CA THR A 631 -49.47 19.78 22.64
C THR A 631 -49.73 18.42 21.99
N THR A 632 -49.94 18.39 20.68
CA THR A 632 -50.13 17.14 19.92
C THR A 632 -48.92 16.21 20.03
N SER A 633 -47.68 16.72 19.94
CA SER A 633 -46.48 15.89 20.09
C SER A 633 -46.32 15.32 21.50
N LEU A 634 -46.64 16.10 22.54
CA LEU A 634 -46.65 15.61 23.92
C LEU A 634 -47.74 14.55 24.15
N LEU A 635 -48.92 14.72 23.55
CA LEU A 635 -49.99 13.73 23.60
C LEU A 635 -49.63 12.44 22.88
N ASN A 636 -49.04 12.54 21.68
CA ASN A 636 -48.55 11.37 20.94
C ASN A 636 -47.46 10.62 21.72
N TYR A 637 -46.56 11.34 22.38
CA TYR A 637 -45.56 10.73 23.26
C TYR A 637 -46.20 10.02 24.46
N ALA A 638 -47.16 10.66 25.14
CA ALA A 638 -47.89 10.06 26.23
C ALA A 638 -48.70 8.83 25.78
N GLU A 639 -49.32 8.88 24.60
CA GLU A 639 -50.04 7.76 24.00
C GLU A 639 -49.11 6.59 23.68
N ASN A 640 -47.94 6.85 23.07
CA ASN A 640 -46.93 5.83 22.80
C ASN A 640 -46.45 5.16 24.11
N LEU A 641 -46.14 5.95 25.14
CA LEU A 641 -45.80 5.46 26.47
C LEU A 641 -46.89 4.54 27.04
N ILE A 642 -48.15 4.99 26.99
CA ILE A 642 -49.30 4.24 27.51
C ILE A 642 -49.54 2.94 26.73
N ASN A 643 -49.37 2.97 25.41
CA ASN A 643 -49.61 1.81 24.55
C ASN A 643 -48.53 0.74 24.69
N ASN A 644 -47.31 1.11 25.10
CA ASN A 644 -46.23 0.15 25.27
C ASN A 644 -46.39 -0.76 26.51
N ARG A 645 -47.38 -0.51 27.39
CA ARG A 645 -47.79 -1.26 28.62
C ARG A 645 -46.70 -1.57 29.67
N ASP A 646 -45.45 -1.45 29.29
CA ASP A 646 -44.25 -1.61 30.08
C ASP A 646 -43.60 -0.23 30.18
N ILE A 647 -44.30 0.69 30.86
CA ILE A 647 -43.77 2.01 31.16
C ILE A 647 -42.72 1.81 32.24
N LEU A 648 -41.48 1.54 31.83
CA LEU A 648 -40.32 1.55 32.72
C LEU A 648 -40.51 0.65 33.97
N GLY A 649 -41.23 -0.46 33.80
CA GLY A 649 -41.53 -1.44 34.86
C GLY A 649 -42.70 -1.11 35.80
N ILE A 650 -43.61 -0.18 35.46
CA ILE A 650 -44.82 0.09 36.25
C ILE A 650 -46.11 -0.40 35.58
N HIS A 651 -46.85 -1.22 36.32
CA HIS A 651 -48.24 -1.52 36.04
C HIS A 651 -49.14 -0.46 36.69
N LEU A 652 -49.55 0.55 35.93
CA LEU A 652 -50.65 1.42 36.33
C LEU A 652 -51.92 0.58 36.46
N ALA A 653 -52.66 0.74 37.56
CA ALA A 653 -53.98 0.12 37.70
C ALA A 653 -54.86 0.56 36.52
N GLN A 654 -55.57 -0.39 35.90
CA GLN A 654 -56.37 -0.17 34.69
C GLN A 654 -57.29 1.06 34.81
N GLY A 655 -57.87 1.32 35.99
CA GLY A 655 -58.70 2.49 36.23
C GLY A 655 -57.99 3.84 36.12
N SER A 656 -56.73 3.94 36.55
CA SER A 656 -55.90 5.14 36.38
C SER A 656 -55.50 5.34 34.92
N LEU A 657 -55.21 4.24 34.22
CA LEU A 657 -54.91 4.24 32.80
C LEU A 657 -56.11 4.69 31.96
N ASP A 658 -57.30 4.19 32.28
CA ASP A 658 -58.54 4.54 31.60
C ASP A 658 -58.94 6.00 31.89
N ALA A 659 -58.69 6.51 33.10
CA ALA A 659 -58.91 7.92 33.43
C ALA A 659 -57.98 8.85 32.62
N VAL A 660 -56.70 8.50 32.48
CA VAL A 660 -55.75 9.25 31.63
C VAL A 660 -56.17 9.18 30.16
N LYS A 661 -56.51 7.98 29.64
CA LYS A 661 -56.97 7.81 28.25
C LYS A 661 -58.25 8.57 27.95
N ASN A 662 -59.23 8.57 28.85
CA ASN A 662 -60.47 9.30 28.68
C ASN A 662 -60.25 10.81 28.72
N TYR A 663 -59.34 11.30 29.56
CA TYR A 663 -58.98 12.72 29.55
C TYR A 663 -58.22 13.14 28.27
N ILE A 664 -57.30 12.29 27.77
CA ILE A 664 -56.59 12.55 26.50
C ILE A 664 -57.58 12.60 25.33
N ARG A 665 -58.61 11.74 25.33
CA ARG A 665 -59.64 11.71 24.28
C ARG A 665 -60.68 12.83 24.40
N ASP A 666 -61.01 13.21 25.63
CA ASP A 666 -61.97 14.26 25.95
C ASP A 666 -61.50 14.98 27.22
N SER A 667 -60.89 16.15 27.04
CA SER A 667 -60.35 17.01 28.09
C SER A 667 -61.42 17.82 28.83
N SER A 668 -62.68 17.37 28.79
CA SER A 668 -63.79 17.95 29.52
C SER A 668 -63.52 18.07 31.04
N PRO A 669 -64.11 19.06 31.72
CA PRO A 669 -63.96 19.23 33.17
C PRO A 669 -64.31 17.96 33.97
N GLN A 670 -65.30 17.18 33.52
CA GLN A 670 -65.70 15.95 34.19
C GLN A 670 -64.62 14.87 34.13
N ASN A 671 -63.89 14.75 33.02
CA ASN A 671 -62.80 13.78 32.90
C ASN A 671 -61.54 14.25 33.63
N TYR A 672 -61.29 15.56 33.68
CA TYR A 672 -60.23 16.14 34.53
C TYR A 672 -60.48 15.85 36.01
N ASP A 673 -61.70 16.09 36.50
CA ASP A 673 -62.04 15.86 37.90
C ASP A 673 -61.97 14.37 38.27
N LYS A 674 -62.35 13.48 37.35
CA LYS A 674 -62.13 12.03 37.50
C LYS A 674 -60.64 11.71 37.58
N LEU A 675 -59.83 12.28 36.70
CA LEU A 675 -58.38 12.08 36.69
C LEU A 675 -57.71 12.54 37.99
N VAL A 676 -58.05 13.72 38.49
CA VAL A 676 -57.55 14.24 39.77
C VAL A 676 -57.98 13.34 40.94
N LYS A 677 -59.25 12.94 40.99
CA LYS A 677 -59.80 12.08 42.07
C LYS A 677 -59.17 10.69 42.14
N THR A 678 -58.67 10.16 41.02
CA THR A 678 -57.99 8.85 41.01
C THR A 678 -56.60 8.87 41.65
N GLY A 679 -56.05 10.05 41.95
CA GLY A 679 -54.66 10.19 42.43
C GLY A 679 -53.60 9.94 41.34
N ALA A 680 -54.02 9.66 40.10
CA ALA A 680 -53.14 9.29 39.00
C ALA A 680 -52.05 10.35 38.72
N LEU A 681 -52.37 11.63 38.85
CA LEU A 681 -51.43 12.73 38.63
C LEU A 681 -50.35 12.82 39.73
N GLY A 682 -50.73 12.57 40.98
CA GLY A 682 -49.78 12.53 42.10
C GLY A 682 -48.84 11.32 42.00
N SER A 683 -49.40 10.14 41.67
CA SER A 683 -48.59 8.95 41.42
C SER A 683 -47.67 9.11 40.21
N LEU A 684 -48.09 9.85 39.18
CA LEU A 684 -47.24 10.18 38.03
C LEU A 684 -46.08 11.10 38.44
N ASP A 685 -46.34 12.13 39.25
CA ASP A 685 -45.29 13.01 39.77
C ASP A 685 -44.27 12.25 40.65
N GLU A 686 -44.75 11.48 41.63
CA GLU A 686 -43.88 10.68 42.51
C GLU A 686 -43.03 9.70 41.71
N PHE A 687 -43.64 9.02 40.74
CA PHE A 687 -42.92 8.09 39.89
C PHE A 687 -41.78 8.76 39.11
N VAL A 688 -42.10 9.85 38.42
CA VAL A 688 -41.16 10.56 37.57
C VAL A 688 -40.00 11.13 38.40
N ILE A 689 -40.27 11.61 39.61
CA ILE A 689 -39.26 12.09 40.57
C ILE A 689 -38.42 10.93 41.10
N GLN A 690 -39.04 9.85 41.56
CA GLN A 690 -38.36 8.74 42.23
C GLN A 690 -37.44 7.97 41.28
N LYS A 691 -37.83 7.85 40.00
CA LYS A 691 -36.99 7.25 38.96
C LYS A 691 -36.02 8.24 38.33
N LYS A 692 -36.06 9.53 38.70
CA LYS A 692 -35.27 10.59 38.07
C LYS A 692 -35.38 10.56 36.54
N LEU A 693 -36.57 10.28 36.00
CA LEU A 693 -36.76 10.08 34.55
C LEU A 693 -36.42 11.31 33.74
N PHE A 694 -36.65 12.47 34.33
CA PHE A 694 -36.16 13.75 33.82
C PHE A 694 -35.16 14.35 34.81
N GLY A 695 -34.27 13.56 35.42
CA GLY A 695 -33.34 14.05 36.44
C GLY A 695 -34.04 14.79 37.59
N ASP A 696 -33.44 15.91 38.03
CA ASP A 696 -34.05 16.82 39.01
C ASP A 696 -34.99 17.87 38.36
N LEU A 697 -35.26 17.73 37.05
CA LEU A 697 -36.08 18.66 36.25
C LEU A 697 -37.57 18.51 36.58
N TRP A 698 -38.06 17.32 36.95
CA TRP A 698 -39.47 17.12 37.30
C TRP A 698 -39.74 17.50 38.77
N LYS A 699 -40.70 18.39 39.03
CA LYS A 699 -41.03 18.85 40.39
C LYS A 699 -42.41 18.32 40.84
N PRO A 700 -42.66 18.18 42.15
CA PRO A 700 -43.99 17.82 42.63
C PRO A 700 -45.04 18.83 42.12
N GLY A 701 -46.13 18.34 41.53
CA GLY A 701 -47.19 19.16 40.92
C GLY A 701 -47.03 19.40 39.42
N THR A 702 -45.95 18.95 38.79
CA THR A 702 -45.72 19.14 37.34
C THR A 702 -46.75 18.41 36.49
N ALA A 703 -47.12 17.17 36.83
CA ALA A 703 -48.16 16.40 36.14
C ALA A 703 -49.51 17.11 36.24
N GLN A 704 -49.86 17.58 37.44
CA GLN A 704 -51.11 18.32 37.63
C GLN A 704 -51.12 19.62 36.83
N ALA A 705 -50.00 20.37 36.81
CA ALA A 705 -49.87 21.60 36.04
C ALA A 705 -49.95 21.38 34.51
N LEU A 706 -49.37 20.28 33.99
CA LEU A 706 -49.45 19.88 32.58
C LEU A 706 -50.88 19.54 32.16
N PHE A 707 -51.58 18.77 32.99
CA PHE A 707 -52.96 18.41 32.69
C PHE A 707 -53.91 19.60 32.86
N GLN A 708 -53.67 20.48 33.85
CA GLN A 708 -54.42 21.72 34.00
C GLN A 708 -54.18 22.69 32.83
N TYR A 709 -52.96 22.74 32.28
CA TYR A 709 -52.66 23.47 31.05
C TYR A 709 -53.45 22.93 29.86
N GLY A 710 -53.47 21.60 29.66
CA GLY A 710 -54.27 20.97 28.61
C GLY A 710 -55.77 21.30 28.68
N ARG A 711 -56.27 21.62 29.88
CA ARG A 711 -57.66 22.06 30.10
C ARG A 711 -57.86 23.55 29.79
N THR A 712 -56.96 24.41 30.28
CA THR A 712 -57.18 25.87 30.27
C THR A 712 -56.53 26.58 29.08
N GLY A 713 -55.60 25.92 28.39
CA GLY A 713 -54.73 26.54 27.39
C GLY A 713 -53.77 27.58 27.96
N SER A 714 -53.70 27.74 29.29
CA SER A 714 -52.91 28.77 29.96
C SER A 714 -51.84 28.15 30.86
N LEU A 715 -50.57 28.46 30.60
CA LEU A 715 -49.42 27.96 31.35
C LEU A 715 -49.30 28.61 32.75
N GLY A 716 -50.16 29.58 33.05
CA GLY A 716 -50.13 30.40 34.27
C GLY A 716 -49.15 31.57 34.21
N ASN A 717 -49.05 32.30 35.33
CA ASN A 717 -48.10 33.40 35.52
C ASN A 717 -47.01 33.00 36.53
N LEU A 718 -45.85 33.67 36.50
CA LEU A 718 -44.68 33.42 37.37
C LEU A 718 -44.99 33.39 38.89
N ASN A 719 -46.15 33.91 39.31
CA ASN A 719 -46.58 33.99 40.71
C ASN A 719 -47.80 33.11 41.04
N THR A 720 -48.26 32.25 40.14
CA THR A 720 -49.46 31.41 40.38
C THR A 720 -49.06 29.99 40.81
N PRO A 721 -49.25 29.60 42.09
CA PRO A 721 -48.91 28.26 42.57
C PRO A 721 -49.66 27.18 41.79
N GLY A 722 -48.97 26.07 41.46
CA GLY A 722 -49.56 24.94 40.74
C GLY A 722 -49.67 25.10 39.22
N THR A 723 -49.10 26.16 38.64
CA THR A 723 -49.02 26.35 37.18
C THR A 723 -47.63 26.03 36.64
N ILE A 724 -47.51 25.67 35.36
CA ILE A 724 -46.21 25.31 34.76
C ILE A 724 -45.23 26.48 34.86
N VAL A 725 -45.68 27.70 34.58
CA VAL A 725 -44.84 28.91 34.64
C VAL A 725 -44.40 29.21 36.08
N GLY A 726 -45.26 28.98 37.08
CA GLY A 726 -44.89 29.11 38.49
C GLY A 726 -43.87 28.06 38.95
N ILE A 727 -43.98 26.81 38.48
CA ILE A 727 -43.09 25.71 38.87
C ILE A 727 -41.72 25.79 38.15
N TYR A 728 -41.72 26.16 36.86
CA TYR A 728 -40.54 26.08 35.98
C TYR A 728 -39.90 27.42 35.64
N GLY A 729 -40.59 28.55 35.81
CA GLY A 729 -40.10 29.88 35.41
C GLY A 729 -38.81 30.29 36.11
N GLN A 730 -38.64 29.95 37.39
CA GLN A 730 -37.39 30.22 38.12
C GLN A 730 -36.29 29.21 37.80
N TRP A 731 -36.65 27.96 37.51
CA TRP A 731 -35.70 26.87 37.24
C TRP A 731 -35.10 26.95 35.82
N ALA A 732 -35.91 27.17 34.79
CA ALA A 732 -35.46 27.22 33.39
C ALA A 732 -34.52 28.40 33.11
N VAL A 733 -34.79 29.56 33.72
CA VAL A 733 -33.92 30.73 33.68
C VAL A 733 -32.55 30.40 34.27
N SER A 734 -32.49 29.73 35.43
CA SER A 734 -31.22 29.37 36.06
C SER A 734 -30.37 28.39 35.24
N GLN A 735 -30.99 27.41 34.56
CA GLN A 735 -30.27 26.36 33.83
C GLN A 735 -29.79 26.80 32.44
N VAL A 736 -30.60 27.59 31.72
CA VAL A 736 -30.21 28.13 30.41
C VAL A 736 -29.04 29.09 30.56
N PHE A 737 -29.06 29.94 31.59
CA PHE A 737 -27.96 30.87 31.84
C PHE A 737 -26.72 30.16 32.39
N GLN A 738 -26.86 29.14 33.25
CA GLN A 738 -25.73 28.29 33.66
C GLN A 738 -25.05 27.59 32.48
N PHE A 739 -25.83 27.08 31.52
CA PHE A 739 -25.29 26.49 30.30
C PHE A 739 -24.56 27.51 29.43
N LEU A 740 -25.16 28.69 29.21
CA LEU A 740 -24.54 29.79 28.45
C LEU A 740 -23.26 30.28 29.11
N ASP A 741 -23.25 30.41 30.44
CA ASP A 741 -22.08 30.80 31.20
C ASP A 741 -20.96 29.77 31.06
N ALA A 742 -21.27 28.48 31.24
CA ALA A 742 -20.31 27.40 31.05
C ALA A 742 -19.78 27.33 29.61
N LYS A 743 -20.62 27.61 28.60
CA LYS A 743 -20.23 27.56 27.19
C LYS A 743 -19.35 28.73 26.77
N MET A 744 -19.61 29.92 27.33
CA MET A 744 -18.85 31.14 27.04
C MET A 744 -17.63 31.31 27.95
N GLY A 745 -17.43 30.39 28.90
CA GLY A 745 -16.38 30.48 29.91
C GLY A 745 -16.60 31.63 30.89
N TRP A 746 -17.84 32.09 31.04
CA TRP A 746 -18.24 33.13 31.97
C TRP A 746 -18.55 32.52 33.35
N GLN A 747 -18.50 33.35 34.41
CA GLN A 747 -18.93 32.91 35.73
C GLN A 747 -20.45 32.68 35.74
N VAL A 748 -20.89 31.65 36.46
CA VAL A 748 -22.31 31.30 36.61
C VAL A 748 -23.10 32.51 37.15
N GLY A 749 -24.07 32.98 36.36
CA GLY A 749 -24.89 34.15 36.62
C GLY A 749 -24.66 35.32 35.63
N ASN A 750 -23.56 35.35 34.89
CA ASN A 750 -23.19 36.48 34.02
C ASN A 750 -24.10 36.62 32.79
N ALA A 751 -24.46 35.51 32.15
CA ALA A 751 -25.39 35.49 31.02
C ALA A 751 -26.79 35.92 31.46
N ALA A 752 -27.20 35.55 32.68
CA ALA A 752 -28.44 36.03 33.28
C ALA A 752 -28.39 37.55 33.52
N GLN A 753 -27.29 38.07 34.07
CA GLN A 753 -27.11 39.51 34.28
C GLN A 753 -27.15 40.31 32.98
N ILE A 754 -26.48 39.85 31.92
CA ILE A 754 -26.53 40.49 30.58
C ILE A 754 -27.95 40.49 30.04
N TYR A 755 -28.66 39.36 30.17
CA TYR A 755 -30.04 39.24 29.70
C TYR A 755 -30.98 40.21 30.43
N PHE A 756 -30.91 40.26 31.76
CA PHE A 756 -31.75 41.19 32.54
C PHE A 756 -31.39 42.65 32.31
N ALA A 757 -30.11 42.99 32.13
CA ALA A 757 -29.69 44.34 31.75
C ALA A 757 -30.22 44.73 30.36
N THR A 758 -30.26 43.78 29.42
CA THR A 758 -30.79 44.00 28.07
C THR A 758 -32.31 44.20 28.11
N GLN A 759 -33.04 43.43 28.92
CA GLN A 759 -34.48 43.62 29.13
C GLN A 759 -34.78 44.99 29.74
N ASN A 760 -33.99 45.43 30.72
CA ASN A 760 -34.13 46.75 31.33
C ASN A 760 -33.85 47.88 30.32
N PHE A 761 -32.85 47.72 29.45
CA PHE A 761 -32.58 48.68 28.36
C PHE A 761 -33.72 48.75 27.34
N LEU A 762 -34.23 47.60 26.90
CA LEU A 762 -35.37 47.56 25.96
C LEU A 762 -36.63 48.18 26.56
N HIS A 763 -36.86 47.97 27.86
CA HIS A 763 -37.95 48.62 28.58
C HIS A 763 -37.77 50.14 28.65
N ALA A 764 -36.58 50.62 29.04
CA ALA A 764 -36.26 52.04 29.11
C ALA A 764 -36.36 52.72 27.72
N LYS A 765 -35.92 52.03 26.65
CA LYS A 765 -36.08 52.48 25.27
C LYS A 765 -37.55 52.60 24.86
N ALA A 766 -38.38 51.62 25.20
CA ALA A 766 -39.82 51.69 24.90
C ALA A 766 -40.50 52.86 25.65
N VAL A 767 -40.09 53.13 26.89
CA VAL A 767 -40.56 54.29 27.66
C VAL A 767 -40.10 55.60 27.01
N PHE A 768 -38.87 55.66 26.50
CA PHE A 768 -38.36 56.83 25.77
C PHE A 768 -39.05 57.06 24.43
N GLU A 769 -39.29 56.02 23.63
CA GLU A 769 -40.04 56.10 22.37
C GLU A 769 -41.49 56.53 22.61
N ALA A 770 -42.13 56.02 23.67
CA ALA A 770 -43.45 56.48 24.10
C ALA A 770 -43.44 57.95 24.56
N ALA A 771 -42.40 58.38 25.27
CA ALA A 771 -42.22 59.77 25.68
C ALA A 771 -41.92 60.71 24.50
N GLN A 772 -41.19 60.27 23.46
CA GLN A 772 -41.01 61.02 22.21
C GLN A 772 -42.33 61.20 21.46
N ALA A 773 -43.13 60.14 21.39
CA ALA A 773 -44.45 60.21 20.78
C ALA A 773 -45.39 61.16 21.56
N ALA A 774 -45.25 61.24 22.88
CA ALA A 774 -46.00 62.18 23.73
C ALA A 774 -45.45 63.63 23.67
N ASP A 775 -44.14 63.83 23.53
CA ASP A 775 -43.54 65.17 23.39
C ASP A 775 -43.90 65.85 22.06
N ALA A 776 -44.11 65.06 21.00
CA ALA A 776 -44.72 65.55 19.75
C ALA A 776 -46.13 66.15 19.97
N LEU A 777 -46.76 65.91 21.13
CA LEU A 777 -48.04 66.47 21.56
C LEU A 777 -47.90 67.59 22.62
N GLY A 778 -46.68 67.99 22.99
CA GLY A 778 -46.39 69.15 23.84
C GLY A 778 -46.12 68.86 25.33
N GLU A 779 -45.94 67.61 25.74
CA GLU A 779 -45.64 67.22 27.14
C GLU A 779 -44.13 66.98 27.40
N SER A 780 -43.34 68.05 27.39
CA SER A 780 -41.87 67.96 27.32
C SER A 780 -41.12 67.48 28.55
N THR A 781 -41.78 67.35 29.71
CA THR A 781 -41.10 66.97 30.95
C THR A 781 -40.87 65.46 31.09
N GLN A 782 -41.65 64.63 30.38
CA GLN A 782 -41.44 63.17 30.41
C GLN A 782 -40.28 62.73 29.53
N LEU A 783 -39.98 63.49 28.46
CA LEU A 783 -38.91 63.14 27.53
C LEU A 783 -37.53 63.21 28.19
N THR A 784 -37.26 64.23 29.01
CA THR A 784 -35.96 64.35 29.71
C THR A 784 -35.74 63.19 30.68
N ASN A 785 -36.73 62.85 31.53
CA ASN A 785 -36.61 61.75 32.49
C ASN A 785 -36.51 60.38 31.79
N ALA A 786 -37.26 60.18 30.70
CA ALA A 786 -37.19 58.95 29.92
C ALA A 786 -35.86 58.84 29.15
N SER A 787 -35.30 59.96 28.67
CA SER A 787 -33.97 60.02 28.06
C SER A 787 -32.90 59.63 29.08
N GLU A 788 -32.93 60.23 30.27
CA GLU A 788 -31.98 59.93 31.34
C GLU A 788 -32.06 58.46 31.79
N GLN A 789 -33.27 57.88 31.86
CA GLN A 789 -33.46 56.45 32.16
C GLN A 789 -32.93 55.54 31.05
N MET A 790 -33.13 55.91 29.79
CA MET A 790 -32.58 55.17 28.65
C MET A 790 -31.05 55.25 28.64
N ASP A 791 -30.48 56.44 28.85
CA ASP A 791 -29.03 56.66 28.89
C ASP A 791 -28.37 55.90 30.05
N ALA A 792 -29.01 55.88 31.23
CA ALA A 792 -28.54 55.11 32.38
C ALA A 792 -28.61 53.59 32.14
N ALA A 793 -29.70 53.09 31.54
CA ALA A 793 -29.85 51.67 31.21
C ALA A 793 -28.88 51.23 30.10
N GLN A 794 -28.64 52.12 29.12
CA GLN A 794 -27.66 51.91 28.05
C GLN A 794 -26.24 51.88 28.61
N ALA A 795 -25.87 52.83 29.47
CA ALA A 795 -24.58 52.85 30.14
C ALA A 795 -24.36 51.59 30.98
N ALA A 796 -25.38 51.14 31.73
CA ALA A 796 -25.32 49.92 32.53
C ALA A 796 -25.13 48.67 31.65
N LEU A 797 -25.87 48.56 30.54
CA LEU A 797 -25.73 47.43 29.61
C LEU A 797 -24.34 47.41 28.95
N ILE A 798 -23.86 48.56 28.46
CA ILE A 798 -22.54 48.67 27.84
C ILE A 798 -21.46 48.34 28.87
N ALA A 799 -21.55 48.85 30.09
CA ALA A 799 -20.59 48.55 31.15
C ALA A 799 -20.56 47.05 31.48
N ILE A 800 -21.71 46.38 31.57
CA ILE A 800 -21.80 44.94 31.82
C ILE A 800 -21.21 44.14 30.66
N VAL A 801 -21.56 44.47 29.42
CA VAL A 801 -21.06 43.79 28.22
C VAL A 801 -19.56 44.00 28.05
N VAL A 802 -19.06 45.22 28.26
CA VAL A 802 -17.63 45.54 28.16
C VAL A 802 -16.83 44.84 29.25
N ASN A 803 -17.34 44.82 30.49
CA ASN A 803 -16.70 44.11 31.59
C ASN A 803 -16.73 42.60 31.45
N ILE A 804 -17.68 42.00 30.72
CA ILE A 804 -17.76 40.54 30.54
C ILE A 804 -17.01 40.10 29.27
N VAL A 805 -17.29 40.75 28.13
CA VAL A 805 -16.74 40.38 26.81
C VAL A 805 -15.29 40.81 26.65
N PHE A 806 -14.95 42.01 27.11
CA PHE A 806 -13.61 42.56 26.98
C PHE A 806 -12.80 42.47 28.26
N SER A 807 -13.28 41.81 29.33
CA SER A 807 -12.52 41.58 30.58
C SER A 807 -11.06 41.19 30.31
N LYS A 808 -10.84 40.33 29.31
CA LYS A 808 -9.52 39.83 28.93
C LYS A 808 -8.70 40.85 28.14
N GLN A 809 -9.27 41.55 27.16
CA GLN A 809 -8.56 42.63 26.45
C GLN A 809 -8.32 43.86 27.35
N ILE A 810 -9.25 44.18 28.24
CA ILE A 810 -9.14 45.24 29.24
C ILE A 810 -8.05 44.87 30.23
N SER A 811 -8.01 43.63 30.73
CA SER A 811 -6.90 43.14 31.56
C SER A 811 -5.55 43.19 30.84
N GLN A 812 -5.50 42.90 29.54
CA GLN A 812 -4.29 43.03 28.72
C GLN A 812 -3.86 44.49 28.55
N VAL A 813 -4.82 45.40 28.34
CA VAL A 813 -4.55 46.85 28.24
C VAL A 813 -4.10 47.38 29.60
N GLU A 814 -4.82 47.07 30.69
CA GLU A 814 -4.47 47.38 32.09
C GLU A 814 -3.02 46.97 32.39
N GLN A 815 -2.65 45.74 32.05
CA GLN A 815 -1.27 45.25 32.20
C GLN A 815 -0.28 46.03 31.33
N SER A 816 -0.64 46.38 30.09
CA SER A 816 0.25 47.12 29.19
C SER A 816 0.53 48.55 29.64
N ILE A 817 -0.40 49.18 30.38
CA ILE A 817 -0.26 50.55 30.89
C ILE A 817 0.09 50.60 32.39
N GLY A 818 0.37 49.44 33.00
CA GLY A 818 0.79 49.35 34.40
C GLY A 818 -0.32 49.64 35.42
N LEU A 819 -1.58 49.52 35.04
CA LEU A 819 -2.71 49.64 35.96
C LEU A 819 -2.98 48.30 36.68
N VAL A 820 -3.51 48.39 37.90
CA VAL A 820 -3.84 47.23 38.73
C VAL A 820 -4.99 46.45 38.09
N PRO A 821 -4.90 45.11 37.95
CA PRO A 821 -5.93 44.29 37.33
C PRO A 821 -7.31 44.54 37.93
N GLY A 822 -8.29 44.87 37.08
CA GLY A 822 -9.65 45.26 37.46
C GLY A 822 -9.90 46.77 37.55
N THR A 823 -8.88 47.61 37.40
CA THR A 823 -9.05 49.09 37.45
C THR A 823 -9.28 49.74 36.08
N GLY A 824 -8.91 49.12 34.98
CA GLY A 824 -9.24 49.54 33.62
C GLY A 824 -10.71 49.31 33.26
N ALA A 825 -11.38 48.33 33.84
CA ALA A 825 -12.84 48.24 33.81
C ALA A 825 -13.50 49.49 34.42
N LEU A 826 -12.98 49.95 35.57
CA LEU A 826 -13.40 51.21 36.21
C LEU A 826 -13.06 52.43 35.32
N LEU A 827 -11.86 52.48 34.74
CA LEU A 827 -11.43 53.56 33.85
C LEU A 827 -12.28 53.65 32.57
N ILE A 828 -12.61 52.51 31.96
CA ILE A 828 -13.41 52.45 30.74
C ILE A 828 -14.87 52.77 31.05
N SER A 829 -15.42 52.29 32.16
CA SER A 829 -16.78 52.67 32.58
C SER A 829 -16.90 54.18 32.87
N MET A 830 -15.86 54.78 33.48
CA MET A 830 -15.76 56.23 33.65
C MET A 830 -15.59 56.97 32.32
N GLY A 831 -14.75 56.46 31.42
CA GLY A 831 -14.54 57.04 30.09
C GLY A 831 -15.80 57.03 29.23
N ILE A 832 -16.58 55.94 29.27
CA ILE A 832 -17.86 55.81 28.58
C ILE A 832 -18.90 56.73 29.19
N ALA A 833 -19.01 56.77 30.53
CA ALA A 833 -19.91 57.69 31.22
C ALA A 833 -19.60 59.16 30.88
N ALA A 834 -18.32 59.54 30.86
CA ALA A 834 -17.89 60.89 30.48
C ALA A 834 -18.11 61.21 28.99
N LEU A 835 -17.86 60.25 28.08
CA LEU A 835 -18.15 60.40 26.64
C LEU A 835 -19.64 60.53 26.35
N MET A 836 -20.48 59.94 27.20
CA MET A 836 -21.94 60.06 27.15
C MET A 836 -22.49 61.26 27.95
N GLY A 837 -21.63 62.13 28.48
CA GLY A 837 -22.04 63.37 29.17
C GLY A 837 -22.50 63.18 30.63
N ALA A 838 -22.36 61.98 31.21
CA ALA A 838 -22.70 61.74 32.61
C ALA A 838 -21.60 62.27 33.55
N ALA A 839 -22.00 62.92 34.64
CA ALA A 839 -21.07 63.44 35.65
C ALA A 839 -20.33 62.29 36.35
N LEU A 840 -18.99 62.32 36.33
CA LEU A 840 -18.15 61.29 36.93
C LEU A 840 -18.35 61.22 38.46
N ASN A 841 -18.66 60.03 38.98
CA ASN A 841 -18.84 59.82 40.41
C ASN A 841 -17.48 59.94 41.14
N PRO A 842 -17.31 60.92 42.06
CA PRO A 842 -16.03 61.19 42.72
C PRO A 842 -15.56 60.03 43.61
N ILE A 843 -16.46 59.17 44.09
CA ILE A 843 -16.10 57.98 44.89
C ILE A 843 -15.40 56.94 44.00
N THR A 844 -15.87 56.77 42.76
CA THR A 844 -15.30 55.82 41.79
C THR A 844 -13.91 56.27 41.34
N LEU A 845 -13.73 57.58 41.11
CA LEU A 845 -12.42 58.19 40.85
C LEU A 845 -11.45 57.98 42.03
N GLY A 846 -11.93 58.16 43.27
CA GLY A 846 -11.14 57.94 44.48
C GLY A 846 -10.69 56.48 44.65
N LEU A 847 -11.57 55.52 44.37
CA LEU A 847 -11.25 54.08 44.42
C LEU A 847 -10.22 53.68 43.35
N PHE A 848 -10.34 54.23 42.14
CA PHE A 848 -9.39 53.99 41.05
C PHE A 848 -7.97 54.48 41.42
N VAL A 849 -7.87 55.67 42.03
CA VAL A 849 -6.59 56.23 42.49
C VAL A 849 -6.00 55.42 43.64
N LEU A 850 -6.81 55.01 44.62
CA LEU A 850 -6.35 54.19 45.75
C LEU A 850 -5.87 52.81 45.30
N LEU A 851 -6.62 52.11 44.44
CA LEU A 851 -6.25 50.78 43.96
C LEU A 851 -4.93 50.79 43.17
N ASN A 852 -4.70 51.80 42.34
CA ASN A 852 -3.46 51.90 41.56
C ASN A 852 -2.24 52.37 42.37
N ILE A 853 -2.42 53.21 43.38
CA ILE A 853 -1.33 53.64 44.27
C ILE A 853 -0.88 52.51 45.20
N PHE A 854 -1.82 51.69 45.70
CA PHE A 854 -1.51 50.64 46.69
C PHE A 854 -1.35 49.23 46.09
N GLY A 855 -1.88 48.96 44.88
CA GLY A 855 -1.81 47.64 44.26
C GLY A 855 -0.55 47.36 43.43
N PHE A 856 0.28 48.38 43.13
CA PHE A 856 1.50 48.20 42.32
C PHE A 856 2.75 47.79 43.12
N SER A 857 2.68 47.76 44.46
CA SER A 857 3.84 47.52 45.32
C SER A 857 3.82 46.21 46.12
N SER A 858 2.93 45.25 45.81
CA SER A 858 2.96 43.95 46.48
C SER A 858 2.49 42.81 45.57
N VAL A 859 3.45 41.95 45.22
CA VAL A 859 3.31 40.59 44.64
C VAL A 859 3.23 40.51 43.09
N LYS A 860 4.40 40.56 42.45
CA LYS A 860 4.61 39.89 41.14
C LYS A 860 4.78 38.39 41.42
N ILE A 861 3.80 37.56 41.05
CA ILE A 861 3.96 36.10 41.10
C ILE A 861 4.60 35.66 39.79
N PHE A 862 5.89 35.35 39.83
CA PHE A 862 6.60 34.72 38.71
C PHE A 862 6.38 33.21 38.79
N VAL A 863 5.70 32.61 37.82
CA VAL A 863 5.62 31.15 37.69
C VAL A 863 6.75 30.70 36.78
N LEU A 864 7.91 30.43 37.38
CA LEU A 864 9.03 29.79 36.70
C LEU A 864 8.80 28.27 36.77
N CYS A 865 8.78 27.60 35.63
CA CYS A 865 8.86 26.14 35.60
C CYS A 865 10.29 25.77 36.00
N THR A 866 10.49 25.33 37.24
CA THR A 866 11.78 24.79 37.68
C THR A 866 11.97 23.40 37.09
N GLY A 867 13.21 23.08 36.70
CA GLY A 867 13.57 21.81 36.08
C GLY A 867 13.32 20.56 36.90
N ASP A 868 13.17 20.74 38.21
CA ASP A 868 13.04 19.71 39.23
C ASP A 868 11.60 19.16 39.37
N GLY A 869 10.60 19.82 38.76
CA GLY A 869 9.23 19.33 38.70
C GLY A 869 8.42 19.45 39.98
N TYR A 870 8.77 20.36 40.89
CA TYR A 870 7.84 20.77 41.95
C TYR A 870 6.85 21.84 41.46
N TYR A 871 5.65 21.84 42.05
CA TYR A 871 4.60 22.85 41.82
C TYR A 871 5.15 24.28 41.96
N PRO A 872 4.55 25.28 41.28
CA PRO A 872 5.02 26.66 41.32
C PRO A 872 5.19 27.13 42.77
N GLN A 873 6.43 27.43 43.15
CA GLN A 873 6.72 28.09 44.42
C GLN A 873 6.53 29.60 44.25
N ILE A 874 5.92 30.24 45.26
CA ILE A 874 5.64 31.69 45.27
C ILE A 874 6.87 32.49 45.77
N GLU A 875 7.96 31.80 46.12
CA GLU A 875 9.21 32.39 46.61
C GLU A 875 10.19 32.75 45.47
N PRO A 876 11.10 33.74 45.66
CA PRO A 876 12.10 34.09 44.65
C PRO A 876 13.00 32.89 44.34
N VAL A 877 12.92 32.43 43.09
CA VAL A 877 13.63 31.23 42.63
C VAL A 877 15.13 31.47 42.64
N ASN A 878 15.87 30.51 43.19
CA ASN A 878 17.32 30.49 43.12
C ASN A 878 17.74 30.45 41.62
N PRO A 879 18.46 31.46 41.10
CA PRO A 879 18.80 31.55 39.67
C PRO A 879 19.64 30.37 39.16
N ASN A 880 20.21 29.57 40.06
CA ASN A 880 20.93 28.35 39.72
C ASN A 880 20.00 27.15 39.38
N LEU A 881 18.68 27.25 39.63
CA LEU A 881 17.69 26.19 39.37
C LEU A 881 16.82 26.45 38.12
N THR A 882 16.93 27.64 37.52
CA THR A 882 16.20 28.00 36.30
C THR A 882 16.98 27.55 35.07
N ILE A 883 16.53 26.46 34.43
CA ILE A 883 17.15 25.90 33.21
C ILE A 883 16.83 26.78 31.99
N GLY A 884 17.22 28.05 31.98
CA GLY A 884 17.12 28.94 30.80
C GLY A 884 15.75 28.97 30.09
N LEU A 885 14.67 28.53 30.75
CA LEU A 885 13.35 28.46 30.17
C LEU A 885 12.81 29.89 30.13
N PRO A 886 12.21 30.32 29.00
CA PRO A 886 11.66 31.66 28.89
C PRO A 886 10.60 31.88 29.98
N GLU A 887 10.62 33.06 30.59
CA GLU A 887 9.66 33.45 31.62
C GLU A 887 8.23 33.29 31.08
N PHE A 888 7.41 32.52 31.79
CA PHE A 888 6.01 32.33 31.41
C PHE A 888 5.17 33.48 31.95
N ASN A 889 4.69 34.37 31.07
CA ASN A 889 3.87 35.52 31.47
C ASN A 889 2.36 35.22 31.60
N GLY A 890 1.94 33.95 31.49
CA GLY A 890 0.53 33.56 31.69
C GLY A 890 -0.42 33.81 30.50
N MET A 891 0.01 34.48 29.42
CA MET A 891 -0.92 34.99 28.41
C MET A 891 -1.08 34.15 27.13
N SER A 892 -0.18 33.20 26.87
CA SER A 892 -0.23 32.35 25.66
C SER A 892 -0.28 30.86 26.01
N VAL A 893 -1.42 30.21 25.70
CA VAL A 893 -1.60 28.75 25.87
C VAL A 893 -0.64 27.97 24.95
N ALA A 894 -0.30 28.53 23.79
CA ALA A 894 0.67 27.94 22.87
C ALA A 894 2.10 27.98 23.45
N GLU A 895 2.50 29.11 24.03
CA GLU A 895 3.79 29.25 24.71
C GLU A 895 3.85 28.39 25.98
N TYR A 896 2.75 28.27 26.73
CA TYR A 896 2.66 27.34 27.86
C TYR A 896 2.89 25.89 27.44
N ARG A 897 2.20 25.43 26.38
CA ARG A 897 2.38 24.08 25.84
C ARG A 897 3.79 23.85 25.29
N LEU A 898 4.40 24.87 24.70
CA LEU A 898 5.79 24.81 24.25
C LEU A 898 6.77 24.73 25.43
N GLY A 899 6.57 25.55 26.46
CA GLY A 899 7.35 25.54 27.70
C GLY A 899 7.28 24.22 28.43
N LEU A 900 6.08 23.63 28.57
CA LEU A 900 5.89 22.29 29.13
C LEU A 900 6.63 21.22 28.32
N LYS A 901 6.61 21.30 26.98
CA LYS A 901 7.38 20.39 26.13
C LYS A 901 8.87 20.53 26.40
N ILE A 902 9.41 21.75 26.40
CA ILE A 902 10.85 21.99 26.65
C ILE A 902 11.26 21.52 28.05
N ALA A 903 10.49 21.86 29.08
CA ALA A 903 10.73 21.42 30.46
C ALA A 903 10.72 19.89 30.58
N ALA A 904 9.75 19.21 29.97
CA ALA A 904 9.71 17.75 29.92
C ALA A 904 10.94 17.18 29.18
N ARG A 905 11.45 17.87 28.14
CA ARG A 905 12.67 17.42 27.46
C ARG A 905 13.90 17.52 28.33
N GLU A 906 14.07 18.62 29.04
CA GLU A 906 15.19 18.81 29.95
C GLU A 906 15.13 17.84 31.13
N ARG A 907 13.94 17.56 31.67
CA ARG A 907 13.80 16.59 32.76
C ARG A 907 14.26 15.17 32.38
N VAL A 908 13.95 14.73 31.17
CA VAL A 908 14.46 13.45 30.65
C VAL A 908 15.98 13.47 30.55
N ARG A 909 16.59 14.59 30.13
CA ARG A 909 18.05 14.74 30.09
C ARG A 909 18.67 14.70 31.49
N TYR A 910 18.10 15.41 32.46
CA TYR A 910 18.54 15.35 33.85
C TYR A 910 18.44 13.93 34.40
N LEU A 911 17.33 13.23 34.18
CA LEU A 911 17.19 11.84 34.60
C LEU A 911 18.29 10.96 34.00
N ILE A 912 18.56 11.05 32.70
CA ILE A 912 19.65 10.28 32.06
C ILE A 912 21.01 10.64 32.69
N SER A 913 21.27 11.94 32.89
CA SER A 913 22.49 12.45 33.52
C SER A 913 22.67 11.92 34.94
N ASP A 914 21.62 11.96 35.76
CA ASP A 914 21.61 11.53 37.15
C ASP A 914 21.81 10.02 37.26
N MET A 915 21.20 9.24 36.36
CA MET A 915 21.40 7.79 36.32
C MET A 915 22.83 7.42 35.92
N MET A 916 23.42 8.18 35.00
CA MET A 916 24.85 8.05 34.68
C MET A 916 25.75 8.50 35.84
N GLU A 917 25.30 9.45 36.66
CA GLU A 917 26.05 9.93 37.83
C GLU A 917 25.91 9.01 39.05
N MET A 918 24.85 8.20 39.10
CA MET A 918 24.54 7.35 40.25
C MET A 918 25.72 6.46 40.64
N GLY A 919 26.37 5.81 39.67
CA GLY A 919 27.52 4.94 39.94
C GLY A 919 28.69 5.62 40.66
N TYR A 920 28.84 6.94 40.55
CA TYR A 920 29.92 7.66 41.25
C TYR A 920 29.64 7.86 42.74
N TYR A 921 28.41 7.65 43.22
CA TYR A 921 28.08 7.78 44.65
C TYR A 921 28.02 6.43 45.37
N PHE A 922 28.46 5.36 44.71
CA PHE A 922 28.54 4.02 45.25
C PHE A 922 29.98 3.52 45.25
N LYS A 923 30.27 2.60 46.17
CA LYS A 923 31.51 1.82 46.20
C LYS A 923 31.22 0.45 46.78
N ASP A 924 31.52 -0.60 46.02
CA ASP A 924 31.25 -1.98 46.41
C ASP A 924 29.75 -2.16 46.77
N GLN A 925 28.87 -1.61 45.93
CA GLN A 925 27.40 -1.60 46.11
C GLN A 925 26.87 -0.78 47.30
N ASN A 926 27.73 -0.09 48.06
CA ASN A 926 27.30 0.75 49.19
C ASN A 926 27.29 2.22 48.78
N PHE A 927 26.20 2.93 49.10
CA PHE A 927 26.12 4.37 48.91
C PHE A 927 27.09 5.08 49.87
N VAL A 928 28.03 5.84 49.32
CA VAL A 928 29.10 6.51 50.09
C VAL A 928 28.86 8.00 50.30
N GLY A 929 27.81 8.58 49.68
CA GLY A 929 27.42 9.98 49.84
C GLY A 929 28.40 11.01 49.26
N THR A 930 29.62 10.60 48.88
CA THR A 930 30.63 11.42 48.21
C THR A 930 30.94 10.87 46.83
N ARG A 931 31.04 11.77 45.84
CA ARG A 931 31.34 11.40 44.45
C ARG A 931 32.76 10.83 44.35
N GLN A 932 32.89 9.61 43.81
CA GLN A 932 34.16 8.94 43.51
C GLN A 932 34.74 9.44 42.17
N ASP A 933 36.01 9.14 41.89
CA ASP A 933 36.64 9.50 40.61
C ASP A 933 36.18 8.61 39.44
N THR A 934 35.79 7.37 39.74
CA THR A 934 35.29 6.39 38.77
C THR A 934 33.95 5.83 39.24
N PRO A 935 33.03 5.51 38.33
CA PRO A 935 31.74 4.93 38.71
C PRO A 935 31.94 3.49 39.19
N ASP A 936 31.27 3.12 40.28
CA ASP A 936 31.24 1.75 40.76
C ASP A 936 30.58 0.81 39.74
N PHE A 937 31.25 -0.32 39.49
CA PHE A 937 30.91 -1.22 38.40
C PHE A 937 29.52 -1.85 38.55
N TYR A 938 29.05 -2.05 39.79
CA TYR A 938 27.80 -2.75 40.09
C TYR A 938 26.58 -1.83 40.20
N SER A 939 26.79 -0.53 40.20
CA SER A 939 25.74 0.48 40.40
C SER A 939 25.61 1.45 39.22
N LYS A 940 26.51 1.39 38.24
CA LYS A 940 26.36 2.13 36.99
C LYS A 940 25.31 1.45 36.09
N PRO A 941 24.50 2.21 35.34
CA PRO A 941 23.55 1.63 34.41
C PRO A 941 24.32 0.92 33.28
N ILE A 942 23.79 -0.21 32.82
CA ILE A 942 24.28 -0.88 31.61
C ILE A 942 23.55 -0.38 30.37
N GLN A 943 22.27 -0.05 30.47
CA GLN A 943 21.44 0.31 29.32
C GLN A 943 20.47 1.43 29.66
N ILE A 944 20.35 2.42 28.77
CA ILE A 944 19.31 3.45 28.86
C ILE A 944 18.58 3.52 27.52
N LEU A 945 17.29 3.20 27.48
CA LEU A 945 16.47 3.36 26.28
C LEU A 945 15.69 4.67 26.34
N THR A 946 15.79 5.47 25.27
CA THR A 946 15.00 6.69 25.06
C THR A 946 14.39 6.67 23.66
N ALA A 947 13.26 7.35 23.45
CA ALA A 947 12.65 7.47 22.13
C ALA A 947 13.27 8.57 21.27
N ARG A 948 14.17 9.40 21.81
CA ARG A 948 14.57 10.68 21.21
C ARG A 948 16.05 10.72 20.86
N GLN A 949 16.36 10.98 19.60
CA GLN A 949 17.73 11.06 19.10
C GLN A 949 18.54 12.16 19.81
N GLU A 950 17.89 13.26 20.20
CA GLU A 950 18.52 14.41 20.86
C GLU A 950 19.03 14.09 22.27
N ASP A 951 18.52 13.05 22.91
CA ASP A 951 19.02 12.58 24.20
C ASP A 951 20.33 11.82 24.02
N LEU A 952 20.40 10.91 23.05
CA LEU A 952 21.64 10.22 22.70
C LEU A 952 22.73 11.22 22.30
N THR A 953 22.42 12.16 21.42
CA THR A 953 23.38 13.18 20.96
C THR A 953 23.92 14.06 22.10
N ALA A 954 23.13 14.31 23.15
CA ALA A 954 23.56 15.13 24.28
C ALA A 954 24.63 14.46 25.16
N PHE A 955 24.65 13.13 25.22
CA PHE A 955 25.57 12.38 26.10
C PHE A 955 26.64 11.60 25.34
N PHE A 956 26.36 11.17 24.11
CA PHE A 956 27.28 10.34 23.33
C PHE A 956 28.62 11.06 23.10
N GLY A 957 29.72 10.37 23.39
CA GLY A 957 31.08 10.92 23.26
C GLY A 957 31.51 11.84 24.40
N THR A 958 30.67 12.12 25.40
CA THR A 958 31.10 12.82 26.62
C THR A 958 32.01 11.92 27.46
N GLN A 959 32.93 12.51 28.23
CA GLN A 959 33.79 11.76 29.16
C GLN A 959 32.96 10.88 30.12
N ARG A 960 31.85 11.41 30.64
CA ARG A 960 30.91 10.68 31.50
C ARG A 960 30.31 9.46 30.80
N TYR A 961 29.93 9.58 29.53
CA TYR A 961 29.45 8.45 28.74
C TYR A 961 30.52 7.37 28.59
N THR A 962 31.75 7.77 28.29
CA THR A 962 32.89 6.84 28.17
C THR A 962 33.19 6.11 29.48
N GLU A 963 33.18 6.82 30.61
CA GLU A 963 33.44 6.26 31.94
C GLU A 963 32.34 5.29 32.39
N VAL A 964 31.07 5.60 32.07
CA VAL A 964 29.92 4.76 32.43
C VAL A 964 29.81 3.53 31.50
N PHE A 965 29.88 3.71 30.18
CA PHE A 965 29.57 2.66 29.20
C PHE A 965 30.80 2.09 28.45
N ASN A 966 32.02 2.44 28.87
CA ASN A 966 33.27 1.95 28.27
C ASN A 966 33.45 2.30 26.77
N SER A 967 33.01 3.50 26.35
CA SER A 967 33.21 4.13 25.02
C SER A 967 32.63 3.48 23.77
N ASP A 968 32.30 2.19 23.75
CA ASP A 968 31.79 1.56 22.53
C ASP A 968 30.31 1.96 22.28
N PRO A 969 29.95 2.40 21.05
CA PRO A 969 28.56 2.62 20.69
C PRO A 969 27.75 1.33 20.78
N PRO A 970 26.46 1.39 21.15
CA PRO A 970 25.62 0.21 21.17
C PRO A 970 25.60 -0.48 19.80
N SER A 971 25.85 -1.78 19.78
CA SER A 971 25.82 -2.65 18.60
C SER A 971 24.90 -3.85 18.84
N GLN A 972 24.76 -4.74 17.86
CA GLN A 972 24.02 -6.00 18.10
C GLN A 972 24.68 -6.85 19.19
N ASP A 973 26.01 -6.76 19.32
CA ASP A 973 26.81 -7.57 20.24
C ASP A 973 27.15 -6.84 21.55
N ASN A 974 27.04 -5.50 21.58
CA ASN A 974 27.21 -4.69 22.77
C ASN A 974 25.95 -3.85 23.03
N ARG A 975 25.13 -4.26 24.01
CA ARG A 975 23.92 -3.52 24.39
C ARG A 975 24.16 -2.45 25.45
N GLN A 976 25.42 -2.19 25.80
CA GLN A 976 25.75 -1.16 26.78
C GLN A 976 25.67 0.23 26.15
N GLY A 977 25.03 1.17 26.85
CA GLY A 977 24.91 2.56 26.40
C GLY A 977 23.48 3.08 26.30
N ILE A 978 23.35 4.25 25.67
CA ILE A 978 22.06 4.91 25.42
C ILE A 978 21.56 4.46 24.04
N ILE A 979 20.36 3.88 23.96
CA ILE A 979 19.80 3.31 22.73
C ILE A 979 18.48 4.00 22.39
N ILE A 980 18.30 4.33 21.10
CA ILE A 980 17.04 4.85 20.60
C ILE A 980 16.07 3.70 20.35
N SER A 981 14.93 3.72 21.03
CA SER A 981 13.87 2.72 20.86
C SER A 981 12.50 3.40 20.76
N PRO A 982 11.78 3.26 19.64
CA PRO A 982 10.42 3.78 19.52
C PRO A 982 9.42 3.05 20.42
N LYS A 983 9.80 1.91 21.01
CA LYS A 983 8.96 1.15 21.95
C LYS A 983 8.85 1.81 23.34
N VAL A 984 9.67 2.81 23.62
CA VAL A 984 9.64 3.59 24.88
C VAL A 984 9.23 5.05 24.62
N ALA A 985 8.22 5.26 23.76
CA ALA A 985 7.80 6.59 23.32
C ALA A 985 7.30 7.51 24.45
N ASP A 986 6.83 6.93 25.55
CA ASP A 986 6.20 7.60 26.69
C ASP A 986 7.02 7.53 27.99
N HIS A 987 8.17 6.86 28.00
CA HIS A 987 9.02 6.70 29.19
C HIS A 987 10.52 6.53 28.83
N VAL A 988 11.39 6.58 29.84
CA VAL A 988 12.82 6.22 29.72
C VAL A 988 13.02 4.91 30.46
N HIS A 989 13.62 3.92 29.80
CA HIS A 989 13.95 2.64 30.44
C HIS A 989 15.42 2.65 30.86
N ILE A 990 15.71 2.26 32.12
CA ILE A 990 17.07 2.19 32.66
C ILE A 990 17.28 0.77 33.18
N GLY A 991 18.30 0.09 32.66
CA GLY A 991 18.76 -1.23 33.10
C GLY A 991 20.11 -1.15 33.80
N PHE A 992 20.25 -1.89 34.90
CA PHE A 992 21.45 -2.04 35.71
C PHE A 992 22.02 -3.45 35.58
#